data_AF-A0A2R5FV47-F1
#
_entry.id   AF-A0A2R5FV47-F1
#
_cell.length_a   1.000
_cell.length_b   1.000
_cell.length_c   1.000
_cell.angle_alpha   90.00
_cell.angle_beta   90.00
_cell.angle_gamma   90.00
#
_symmetry.space_group_name_H-M   'P 1'
#
loop_
_entity.id
_entity.type
_entity.pdbx_description
1 polymer ?
#
loop_
_entity_poly.entity_id
_entity_poly.type
_entity_poly.pdbx_seq_one_letter_code
_entity_poly.pdbx_strand_id
1 'polypeptide(L)'
;MSKFLSNKPLHDVNSVETASSKELQQQLKLFSEKTGFMSSDVFDLRSIRLLVSRLHDIFRDNDSQSNIISRFDEITKLVFAKIVSDKTYNSGASTPFSPSDLPLNPCVVRKYYQHLSHQHSNLIPKRFSELHCSDSAIMKCVLALQSFNFTSTQFDVKGLAYEEIVRNTFDKSDHQQFFTPPHIVDFIVSACQPYLKGDICDPASGTGGFLSSIARHQINYSSLTSIEIDERLSWVSGINMLLHGAKNIRTVFLPAGGTLGNQANQFFSCFDAIITNPPFGSDFTESDVLETFELGIGKSSRRRGILFIERCHALLRKNGILAIILDEGVLNLSHATDVRQFIIKNFDLKAVISLPETAFMPYATVNASILIMSKKIFAENSKLSVFFAKADKVGRKTSGDEDIRYDEDGKSYLNSDLPSILNAWHKYLKEGRVDESENIYVADVYSNFDKKTNGHRIDFQYHHPSRKKSQQLIATSIYPLKRLADICTERNVSISPCKELSGAIIRYTGLANIESNTGQFEQVPTPSDSLKSSVKMYQPGDIIFAKMRPNLRKVALMSFAEPGFVSSECSVFAANKASDGTYLIDPLILSVLLRSDFVYGQIMHLVAGIGRPRINSKELLQVMIPLPPKDVQEEIRRQYLSQHQKVENLKSDIGSFLDRSQLMLTSLVKELVCSFIGSPKITSFMPIENKEMALTAESLRTFLRGESNPLDTLSWLTDLFLPEVLKRLNETDVRRRLGIYAGEKIPENERNLTDVRNRVSLIIEYEVARLATRILEDHQIEDIFWSYVVANRFPDLEVRTSSGSRGLRVEVKCLQTIAEEKSANFDTLRKDIHSLTDFVIVFAWDWRYDPEDVTWDRAPFIHHAYAFHASSLALLRDWYWLNCPPNDLGNGLQGFDLRYAVNCKDGTYNEEEGNYGKLLRIWQEGFKYEPPESDLVHRTIADYLAFKNGVIKAGLDTLAHLFLPQLSEFNKVVAVLHENERVGWQSGEVCFLLSSAVSTKKKQNLVLSQLTVSKVYLFTDKYAWREFEYKKGKLTLKRTGKKPKRLI
;
A
#
# COMPACT_ATOMS: atom_id res chain seq x y z
N MET A 1 6.02 -2.26 55.04
CA MET A 1 6.16 -0.88 54.51
C MET A 1 6.38 0.18 55.58
N SER A 2 5.79 0.11 56.79
CA SER A 2 6.01 1.14 57.85
C SER A 2 7.39 1.16 58.51
N LYS A 3 8.25 0.15 58.29
CA LYS A 3 9.61 0.08 58.85
C LYS A 3 10.71 0.77 58.02
N PHE A 4 10.39 1.27 56.82
CA PHE A 4 11.39 1.92 55.94
C PHE A 4 11.48 3.45 56.11
N LEU A 5 10.67 4.04 56.99
CA LEU A 5 10.55 5.50 57.14
C LEU A 5 11.02 6.06 58.51
N SER A 6 11.76 5.29 59.34
CA SER A 6 12.20 5.81 60.64
C SER A 6 13.68 5.55 60.96
N ASN A 7 14.43 6.67 61.06
CA ASN A 7 15.62 6.95 61.87
C ASN A 7 17.00 6.38 61.48
N LYS A 8 17.86 7.21 60.87
CA LYS A 8 18.93 7.98 61.57
C LYS A 8 19.67 8.93 60.60
N PRO A 9 20.20 10.06 61.09
CA PRO A 9 20.79 11.12 60.26
C PRO A 9 22.22 10.76 59.86
N LEU A 10 22.51 10.76 58.57
CA LEU A 10 23.88 10.80 58.06
C LEU A 10 24.25 12.27 57.85
N HIS A 11 25.03 12.78 58.80
CA HIS A 11 25.89 13.94 58.59
C HIS A 11 26.88 13.65 57.44
N ASP A 12 27.29 14.73 56.77
CA ASP A 12 28.28 14.81 55.68
C ASP A 12 27.84 14.35 54.29
N VAL A 13 27.09 15.22 53.60
CA VAL A 13 27.43 15.66 52.23
C VAL A 13 27.02 17.13 52.08
N ASN A 14 27.77 18.05 52.71
CA ASN A 14 27.73 19.47 52.36
C ASN A 14 28.78 19.74 51.28
N SER A 15 28.42 19.52 50.01
CA SER A 15 29.00 20.23 48.87
C SER A 15 28.29 19.79 47.60
N VAL A 16 27.98 20.78 46.76
CA VAL A 16 27.28 20.69 45.46
C VAL A 16 25.75 20.84 45.55
N GLU A 17 25.29 21.95 46.12
CA GLU A 17 24.11 22.64 45.59
C GLU A 17 24.48 23.23 44.23
N THR A 18 24.12 22.57 43.13
CA THR A 18 24.20 23.17 41.80
C THR A 18 22.91 23.95 41.51
N ALA A 19 23.09 25.14 40.94
CA ALA A 19 22.04 26.07 40.52
C ALA A 19 20.93 25.46 39.63
N SER A 20 21.13 24.26 39.09
CA SER A 20 20.18 23.56 38.21
C SER A 20 18.90 23.07 38.91
N SER A 21 18.92 22.78 40.21
CA SER A 21 17.75 22.26 40.94
C SER A 21 16.61 23.29 41.07
N LYS A 22 16.96 24.56 41.34
CA LYS A 22 15.99 25.66 41.43
C LYS A 22 15.49 26.10 40.05
N GLU A 23 16.35 26.14 39.03
CA GLU A 23 15.94 26.43 37.66
C GLU A 23 15.03 25.33 37.08
N LEU A 24 15.28 24.06 37.38
CA LEU A 24 14.37 22.96 37.02
C LEU A 24 13.02 23.08 37.72
N GLN A 25 12.99 23.37 39.03
CA GLN A 25 11.72 23.58 39.75
C GLN A 25 10.94 24.79 39.23
N GLN A 26 11.62 25.84 38.79
CA GLN A 26 11.00 27.05 38.23
C GLN A 26 10.50 26.82 36.79
N GLN A 27 11.26 26.09 35.97
CA GLN A 27 10.80 25.62 34.65
C GLN A 27 9.61 24.66 34.77
N LEU A 28 9.57 23.82 35.82
CA LEU A 28 8.47 22.91 36.12
C LEU A 28 7.18 23.64 36.52
N LYS A 29 7.29 24.73 37.27
CA LYS A 29 6.15 25.59 37.63
C LYS A 29 5.53 26.25 36.39
N LEU A 30 6.37 26.82 35.53
CA LEU A 30 5.99 27.37 34.22
C LEU A 30 5.43 26.31 33.25
N PHE A 31 5.87 25.06 33.34
CA PHE A 31 5.34 23.96 32.53
C PHE A 31 3.96 23.48 33.00
N SER A 32 3.72 23.47 34.32
CA SER A 32 2.40 23.15 34.90
C SER A 32 1.35 24.22 34.57
N GLU A 33 1.75 25.47 34.38
CA GLU A 33 0.86 26.57 34.00
C GLU A 33 0.52 26.60 32.50
N LYS A 34 1.41 26.08 31.62
CA LYS A 34 1.15 25.95 30.17
C LYS A 34 0.32 24.73 29.78
N THR A 35 0.23 23.73 30.66
CA THR A 35 -0.58 22.52 30.43
C THR A 35 -1.88 22.68 31.21
N GLY A 36 -2.89 23.28 30.59
CA GLY A 36 -4.19 23.50 31.20
C GLY A 36 -4.68 22.25 31.94
N PHE A 37 -4.96 22.42 33.24
CA PHE A 37 -5.62 21.44 34.08
C PHE A 37 -6.99 21.10 33.46
N MET A 38 -7.10 19.95 32.80
CA MET A 38 -8.39 19.30 32.55
C MET A 38 -8.81 18.64 33.87
N SER A 39 -9.76 19.27 34.55
CA SER A 39 -10.40 18.68 35.72
C SER A 39 -11.56 17.78 35.29
N SER A 40 -11.64 16.63 35.96
CA SER A 40 -12.75 15.69 36.13
C SER A 40 -13.37 15.00 34.89
N ASP A 41 -13.22 13.67 34.93
CA ASP A 41 -14.24 12.66 34.62
C ASP A 41 -14.58 12.37 33.15
N VAL A 42 -13.58 11.86 32.42
CA VAL A 42 -13.63 10.68 31.51
C VAL A 42 -12.39 10.77 30.60
N PHE A 43 -11.47 9.82 30.77
CA PHE A 43 -10.26 9.73 29.95
C PHE A 43 -10.58 9.18 28.55
N ASP A 44 -10.22 9.92 27.49
CA ASP A 44 -10.39 9.47 26.10
C ASP A 44 -9.10 8.84 25.52
N LEU A 45 -9.25 8.04 24.46
CA LEU A 45 -8.13 7.42 23.73
C LEU A 45 -7.10 8.44 23.22
N ARG A 46 -7.51 9.68 22.92
CA ARG A 46 -6.62 10.74 22.42
C ARG A 46 -5.63 11.19 23.49
N SER A 47 -6.09 11.34 24.72
CA SER A 47 -5.27 11.74 25.86
C SER A 47 -4.14 10.73 26.12
N ILE A 48 -4.43 9.43 25.92
CA ILE A 48 -3.40 8.40 26.09
C ILE A 48 -2.44 8.36 24.90
N ARG A 49 -2.92 8.56 23.66
CA ARG A 49 -2.02 8.73 22.49
C ARG A 49 -1.01 9.86 22.70
N LEU A 50 -1.49 10.99 23.22
CA LEU A 50 -0.64 12.15 23.54
C LEU A 50 0.38 11.81 24.64
N LEU A 51 -0.03 11.09 25.69
CA LEU A 51 0.89 10.61 26.73
C LEU A 51 1.98 9.70 26.15
N VAL A 52 1.61 8.72 25.33
CA VAL A 52 2.55 7.79 24.71
C VAL A 52 3.54 8.52 23.82
N SER A 53 3.06 9.42 22.95
CA SER A 53 3.93 10.25 22.11
C SER A 53 4.90 11.06 22.97
N ARG A 54 4.39 11.69 24.04
CA ARG A 54 5.19 12.48 24.97
C ARG A 54 6.28 11.64 25.66
N LEU A 55 5.97 10.42 26.08
CA LEU A 55 6.97 9.51 26.67
C LEU A 55 8.07 9.15 25.65
N HIS A 56 7.69 8.84 24.40
CA HIS A 56 8.66 8.60 23.32
C HIS A 56 9.55 9.81 23.03
N ASP A 57 8.97 11.02 23.02
CA ASP A 57 9.71 12.28 22.82
C ASP A 57 10.68 12.53 23.98
N ILE A 58 10.26 12.32 25.23
CA ILE A 58 11.14 12.45 26.41
C ILE A 58 12.36 11.53 26.27
N PHE A 59 12.17 10.26 25.90
CA PHE A 59 13.32 9.36 25.71
C PHE A 59 14.18 9.75 24.51
N ARG A 60 13.59 10.18 23.39
CA ARG A 60 14.34 10.65 22.21
C ARG A 60 15.26 11.82 22.55
N ASP A 61 14.75 12.77 23.32
CA ASP A 61 15.43 14.04 23.57
C ASP A 61 16.45 13.95 24.71
N ASN A 62 16.35 12.94 25.59
CA ASN A 62 17.24 12.78 26.75
C ASN A 62 18.23 11.60 26.61
N ASP A 63 17.93 10.61 25.76
CA ASP A 63 18.81 9.46 25.50
C ASP A 63 19.15 9.40 23.99
N SER A 64 20.13 10.19 23.56
CA SER A 64 20.51 10.41 22.14
C SER A 64 20.95 9.17 21.37
N GLN A 65 21.26 8.06 22.06
CA GLN A 65 21.64 6.76 21.47
C GLN A 65 20.53 5.70 21.53
N SER A 66 19.37 6.00 22.10
CA SER A 66 18.28 5.03 22.25
C SER A 66 17.56 4.77 20.91
N ASN A 67 17.33 3.51 20.55
CA ASN A 67 16.54 3.13 19.37
C ASN A 67 15.06 2.93 19.76
N ILE A 68 14.16 2.84 18.78
CA ILE A 68 12.71 2.75 19.05
C ILE A 68 12.34 1.58 19.99
N ILE A 69 13.06 0.47 19.87
CA ILE A 69 12.85 -0.74 20.66
C ILE A 69 13.31 -0.54 22.12
N SER A 70 14.49 0.04 22.34
CA SER A 70 14.98 0.28 23.70
C SER A 70 14.12 1.33 24.43
N ARG A 71 13.60 2.32 23.72
CA ARG A 71 12.61 3.26 24.27
C ARG A 71 11.32 2.56 24.66
N PHE A 72 10.81 1.68 23.80
CA PHE A 72 9.62 0.88 24.10
C PHE A 72 9.79 0.01 25.34
N ASP A 73 10.95 -0.64 25.50
CA ASP A 73 11.28 -1.44 26.67
C ASP A 73 11.19 -0.56 27.94
N GLU A 74 11.85 0.60 27.98
CA GLU A 74 11.83 1.50 29.15
C GLU A 74 10.44 2.10 29.44
N ILE A 75 9.69 2.47 28.39
CA ILE A 75 8.29 2.93 28.52
C ILE A 75 7.43 1.85 29.16
N THR A 76 7.51 0.61 28.69
CA THR A 76 6.73 -0.52 29.21
C THR A 76 7.01 -0.76 30.69
N LYS A 77 8.29 -0.68 31.11
CA LYS A 77 8.70 -0.81 32.52
C LYS A 77 8.07 0.28 33.40
N LEU A 78 8.14 1.54 32.97
CA LEU A 78 7.59 2.68 33.73
C LEU A 78 6.06 2.66 33.79
N VAL A 79 5.40 2.31 32.69
CA VAL A 79 3.94 2.15 32.64
C VAL A 79 3.50 1.03 33.58
N PHE A 80 4.20 -0.11 33.57
CA PHE A 80 3.92 -1.19 34.52
C PHE A 80 4.08 -0.74 35.98
N ALA A 81 5.19 -0.05 36.31
CA ALA A 81 5.44 0.46 37.65
C ALA A 81 4.34 1.41 38.13
N LYS A 82 3.88 2.29 37.25
CA LYS A 82 2.79 3.22 37.50
C LYS A 82 1.47 2.49 37.76
N ILE A 83 1.15 1.45 37.00
CA ILE A 83 -0.11 0.71 37.14
C ILE A 83 -0.17 -0.05 38.46
N VAL A 84 0.94 -0.68 38.85
CA VAL A 84 1.02 -1.34 40.17
C VAL A 84 0.96 -0.30 41.28
N SER A 85 1.62 0.84 41.09
CA SER A 85 1.54 1.98 42.01
C SER A 85 0.11 2.45 42.23
N ASP A 86 -0.68 2.67 41.18
CA ASP A 86 -2.05 3.20 41.31
C ASP A 86 -2.97 2.22 42.03
N LYS A 87 -2.78 0.91 41.82
CA LYS A 87 -3.48 -0.13 42.61
C LYS A 87 -3.10 -0.08 44.10
N THR A 88 -1.84 0.23 44.40
CA THR A 88 -1.31 0.29 45.77
C THR A 88 -1.69 1.60 46.48
N TYR A 89 -1.78 2.71 45.76
CA TYR A 89 -2.23 4.00 46.30
C TYR A 89 -3.67 3.94 46.84
N ASN A 90 -4.57 3.25 46.14
CA ASN A 90 -5.94 3.02 46.62
C ASN A 90 -6.01 2.16 47.90
N SER A 91 -4.92 1.49 48.29
CA SER A 91 -4.79 0.77 49.56
C SER A 91 -4.13 1.60 50.69
N GLY A 92 -3.87 2.89 50.45
CA GLY A 92 -3.41 3.86 51.46
C GLY A 92 -1.89 4.02 51.58
N ALA A 93 -1.09 3.48 50.65
CA ALA A 93 0.37 3.58 50.67
C ALA A 93 0.92 4.51 49.57
N SER A 94 1.78 5.46 49.95
CA SER A 94 2.45 6.38 49.02
C SER A 94 3.58 5.69 48.24
N THR A 95 3.69 6.00 46.96
CA THR A 95 4.67 5.44 46.00
C THR A 95 5.37 6.57 45.23
N PRO A 96 6.48 6.29 44.51
CA PRO A 96 7.18 7.31 43.71
C PRO A 96 6.34 7.92 42.57
N PHE A 97 5.23 7.28 42.22
CA PHE A 97 4.31 7.71 41.16
C PHE A 97 3.02 8.34 41.71
N SER A 98 2.92 8.49 43.04
CA SER A 98 1.84 9.21 43.72
C SER A 98 2.12 10.72 43.67
N PRO A 99 1.10 11.59 43.64
CA PRO A 99 1.30 13.03 43.83
C PRO A 99 1.93 13.31 45.20
N SER A 100 3.07 13.99 45.24
CA SER A 100 3.76 14.34 46.50
C SER A 100 4.50 15.67 46.39
N ASP A 101 4.52 16.44 47.47
CA ASP A 101 5.26 17.71 47.57
C ASP A 101 6.79 17.53 47.73
N LEU A 102 7.25 16.29 47.90
CA LEU A 102 8.68 15.95 48.02
C LEU A 102 9.36 15.89 46.65
N PRO A 103 10.63 16.30 46.52
CA PRO A 103 11.36 16.22 45.27
C PRO A 103 11.53 14.76 44.84
N LEU A 104 11.12 14.47 43.61
CA LEU A 104 11.22 13.14 43.01
C LEU A 104 12.71 12.72 42.90
N ASN A 105 13.03 11.48 43.26
CA ASN A 105 14.38 10.95 43.23
C ASN A 105 14.46 9.73 42.27
N PRO A 106 15.24 9.81 41.17
CA PRO A 106 15.38 8.71 40.20
C PRO A 106 15.83 7.40 40.82
N CYS A 107 16.71 7.44 41.83
CA CYS A 107 17.20 6.25 42.53
C CYS A 107 16.07 5.51 43.26
N VAL A 108 15.10 6.25 43.79
CA VAL A 108 13.91 5.66 44.43
C VAL A 108 13.02 4.97 43.39
N VAL A 109 12.84 5.57 42.22
CA VAL A 109 12.05 4.99 41.11
C VAL A 109 12.71 3.69 40.61
N ARG A 110 14.04 3.69 40.43
CA ARG A 110 14.79 2.48 40.04
C ARG A 110 14.64 1.36 41.07
N LYS A 111 14.85 1.65 42.35
CA LYS A 111 14.67 0.68 43.44
C LYS A 111 13.24 0.16 43.53
N TYR A 112 12.25 1.04 43.32
CA TYR A 112 10.85 0.67 43.30
C TYR A 112 10.53 -0.29 42.15
N TYR A 113 10.96 0.03 40.92
CA TYR A 113 10.77 -0.86 39.78
C TYR A 113 11.50 -2.21 39.97
N GLN A 114 12.73 -2.18 40.48
CA GLN A 114 13.49 -3.40 40.77
C GLN A 114 12.80 -4.28 41.82
N HIS A 115 12.21 -3.67 42.86
CA HIS A 115 11.40 -4.41 43.83
C HIS A 115 10.17 -5.05 43.18
N LEU A 116 9.46 -4.30 42.33
CA LEU A 116 8.29 -4.82 41.60
C LEU A 116 8.68 -5.94 40.63
N SER A 117 9.79 -5.81 39.91
CA SER A 117 10.26 -6.84 38.98
C SER A 117 10.62 -8.13 39.69
N HIS A 118 11.19 -8.06 40.90
CA HIS A 118 11.42 -9.24 41.74
C HIS A 118 10.13 -9.86 42.27
N GLN A 119 9.12 -9.06 42.64
CA GLN A 119 7.81 -9.58 43.05
C GLN A 119 7.04 -10.24 41.91
N HIS A 120 7.25 -9.76 40.67
CA HIS A 120 6.61 -10.25 39.46
C HIS A 120 7.58 -10.99 38.54
N SER A 121 8.53 -11.76 39.10
CA SER A 121 9.56 -12.47 38.33
C SER A 121 9.02 -13.50 37.33
N ASN A 122 7.79 -13.98 37.53
CA ASN A 122 7.11 -14.87 36.58
C ASN A 122 6.63 -14.15 35.32
N LEU A 123 6.46 -12.82 35.39
CA LEU A 123 5.97 -11.98 34.32
C LEU A 123 7.09 -11.16 33.67
N ILE A 124 8.04 -10.67 34.47
CA ILE A 124 9.13 -9.80 34.05
C ILE A 124 10.43 -10.61 34.01
N PRO A 125 10.94 -10.96 32.81
CA PRO A 125 12.22 -11.63 32.67
C PRO A 125 13.36 -10.83 33.30
N LYS A 126 14.41 -11.53 33.74
CA LYS A 126 15.60 -10.90 34.36
C LYS A 126 16.19 -9.80 33.46
N ARG A 127 16.16 -9.97 32.15
CA ARG A 127 16.59 -8.98 31.15
C ARG A 127 15.87 -7.63 31.26
N PHE A 128 14.61 -7.62 31.68
CA PHE A 128 13.78 -6.42 31.79
C PHE A 128 13.61 -5.96 33.25
N SER A 129 14.38 -6.52 34.19
CA SER A 129 14.21 -6.28 35.63
C SER A 129 14.71 -4.92 36.13
N GLU A 130 15.51 -4.21 35.34
CA GLU A 130 16.11 -2.92 35.69
C GLU A 130 15.78 -1.83 34.65
N LEU A 131 15.79 -0.57 35.09
CA LEU A 131 15.69 0.62 34.24
C LEU A 131 17.10 1.08 33.85
N HIS A 132 17.33 1.33 32.56
CA HIS A 132 18.64 1.76 32.03
C HIS A 132 18.64 3.18 31.45
N CYS A 133 17.48 3.81 31.32
CA CYS A 133 17.36 5.20 30.85
C CYS A 133 18.03 6.22 31.78
N SER A 134 18.29 7.44 31.28
CA SER A 134 18.89 8.52 32.07
C SER A 134 17.99 9.03 33.21
N ASP A 135 18.61 9.57 34.26
CA ASP A 135 17.90 10.15 35.41
C ASP A 135 16.95 11.29 34.99
N SER A 136 17.36 12.10 34.01
CA SER A 136 16.50 13.15 33.41
C SER A 136 15.25 12.55 32.75
N ALA A 137 15.41 11.47 31.99
CA ALA A 137 14.29 10.79 31.35
C ALA A 137 13.32 10.18 32.37
N ILE A 138 13.83 9.51 33.41
CA ILE A 138 13.00 8.95 34.49
C ILE A 138 12.15 10.05 35.14
N MET A 139 12.77 11.17 35.51
CA MET A 139 12.06 12.27 36.18
C MET A 139 10.92 12.82 35.32
N LYS A 140 11.22 13.15 34.06
CA LYS A 140 10.24 13.71 33.12
C LYS A 140 9.11 12.71 32.83
N CYS A 141 9.43 11.42 32.67
CA CYS A 141 8.44 10.37 32.44
C CYS A 141 7.56 10.15 33.66
N VAL A 142 8.11 10.10 34.87
CA VAL A 142 7.32 9.92 36.10
C VAL A 142 6.39 11.12 36.32
N LEU A 143 6.86 12.35 36.11
CA LEU A 143 6.01 13.55 36.17
C LEU A 143 4.88 13.49 35.13
N ALA A 144 5.21 13.09 33.90
CA ALA A 144 4.20 12.90 32.86
C ALA A 144 3.21 11.78 33.18
N LEU A 145 3.61 10.75 33.93
CA LEU A 145 2.75 9.65 34.37
C LEU A 145 1.94 10.00 35.62
N GLN A 146 2.45 10.84 36.53
CA GLN A 146 1.77 11.24 37.77
C GLN A 146 0.43 11.93 37.50
N SER A 147 0.33 12.69 36.40
CA SER A 147 -0.92 13.33 35.98
C SER A 147 -1.99 12.36 35.47
N PHE A 148 -1.69 11.06 35.39
CA PHE A 148 -2.62 10.02 34.93
C PHE A 148 -2.93 9.02 36.03
N ASN A 149 -4.20 8.63 36.14
CA ASN A 149 -4.62 7.56 37.05
C ASN A 149 -5.01 6.29 36.28
N PHE A 150 -4.12 5.31 36.38
CA PHE A 150 -4.22 3.89 36.04
C PHE A 150 -5.48 3.18 36.55
N THR A 151 -6.07 3.56 37.68
CA THR A 151 -7.14 2.77 38.33
C THR A 151 -8.56 3.21 38.02
N SER A 152 -8.80 4.51 37.81
CA SER A 152 -10.13 5.06 37.52
C SER A 152 -10.63 4.78 36.10
N THR A 153 -9.74 4.33 35.22
CA THR A 153 -10.04 4.10 33.80
C THR A 153 -10.53 2.67 33.57
N GLN A 154 -11.47 2.44 32.65
CA GLN A 154 -11.90 1.08 32.27
C GLN A 154 -10.71 0.28 31.69
N PHE A 155 -10.68 -1.04 31.91
CA PHE A 155 -9.59 -1.91 31.42
C PHE A 155 -9.39 -1.77 29.90
N ASP A 156 -10.49 -1.61 29.15
CA ASP A 156 -10.48 -1.44 27.70
C ASP A 156 -9.66 -0.24 27.24
N VAL A 157 -9.77 0.91 27.91
CA VAL A 157 -9.07 2.13 27.50
C VAL A 157 -7.56 2.02 27.72
N LYS A 158 -7.11 1.34 28.78
CA LYS A 158 -5.67 1.13 29.08
C LYS A 158 -5.04 0.12 28.14
N GLY A 159 -5.77 -0.97 27.89
CA GLY A 159 -5.32 -2.03 27.00
C GLY A 159 -5.22 -1.54 25.56
N LEU A 160 -6.27 -0.88 25.05
CA LEU A 160 -6.27 -0.29 23.69
C LEU A 160 -5.12 0.70 23.49
N ALA A 161 -4.83 1.52 24.50
CA ALA A 161 -3.70 2.43 24.46
C ALA A 161 -2.36 1.68 24.35
N TYR A 162 -2.16 0.61 25.12
CA TYR A 162 -0.94 -0.19 25.09
C TYR A 162 -0.78 -0.94 23.76
N GLU A 163 -1.87 -1.50 23.23
CA GLU A 163 -1.91 -2.12 21.90
C GLU A 163 -1.47 -1.14 20.81
N GLU A 164 -1.82 0.14 20.92
CA GLU A 164 -1.38 1.17 20.00
C GLU A 164 0.13 1.47 20.11
N ILE A 165 0.71 1.44 21.32
CA ILE A 165 2.18 1.56 21.52
C ILE A 165 2.89 0.39 20.83
N VAL A 166 2.39 -0.82 21.08
CA VAL A 166 2.93 -2.05 20.52
C VAL A 166 2.87 -1.99 19.00
N ARG A 167 1.71 -1.67 18.44
CA ARG A 167 1.50 -1.56 16.98
C ARG A 167 2.45 -0.53 16.36
N ASN A 168 2.54 0.68 16.90
CA ASN A 168 3.41 1.72 16.36
C ASN A 168 4.91 1.38 16.43
N THR A 169 5.32 0.56 17.41
CA THR A 169 6.71 0.17 17.61
C THR A 169 7.11 -0.99 16.70
N PHE A 170 6.27 -2.02 16.63
CA PHE A 170 6.60 -3.26 15.94
C PHE A 170 6.17 -3.27 14.46
N ASP A 171 5.21 -2.43 14.03
CA ASP A 171 4.82 -2.32 12.61
C ASP A 171 5.82 -1.53 11.74
N LYS A 172 6.56 -0.59 12.33
CA LYS A 172 7.44 0.36 11.59
C LYS A 172 8.92 -0.05 11.50
N SER A 173 9.32 -1.16 12.10
CA SER A 173 10.73 -1.56 12.24
C SER A 173 11.12 -2.70 11.26
N ASP A 174 12.42 -2.89 11.02
CA ASP A 174 13.01 -4.00 10.23
C ASP A 174 12.80 -5.40 10.87
N HIS A 175 11.97 -5.51 11.91
CA HIS A 175 11.63 -6.75 12.61
C HIS A 175 10.15 -7.08 12.43
N GLN A 176 9.66 -6.97 11.19
CA GLN A 176 8.26 -7.20 10.81
C GLN A 176 7.80 -8.60 11.25
N GLN A 177 7.03 -8.65 12.33
CA GLN A 177 6.30 -9.84 12.75
C GLN A 177 4.82 -9.67 12.41
N PHE A 178 4.18 -10.76 11.98
CA PHE A 178 2.81 -10.76 11.47
C PHE A 178 1.80 -10.66 12.62
N PHE A 179 1.27 -9.47 12.89
CA PHE A 179 0.19 -9.31 13.87
C PHE A 179 -1.16 -9.75 13.29
N THR A 180 -1.96 -10.45 14.11
CA THR A 180 -3.35 -10.76 13.75
C THR A 180 -4.21 -9.52 13.98
N PRO A 181 -4.95 -9.01 12.97
CA PRO A 181 -5.77 -7.82 13.11
C PRO A 181 -6.84 -7.96 14.23
N PRO A 182 -7.10 -6.90 15.03
CA PRO A 182 -8.00 -6.97 16.18
C PRO A 182 -9.42 -7.47 15.86
N HIS A 183 -10.00 -7.06 14.74
CA HIS A 183 -11.34 -7.51 14.34
C HIS A 183 -11.38 -9.01 13.96
N ILE A 184 -10.29 -9.58 13.45
CA ILE A 184 -10.18 -11.02 13.19
C ILE A 184 -10.02 -11.77 14.53
N VAL A 185 -9.19 -11.23 15.43
CA VAL A 185 -9.05 -11.76 16.80
C VAL A 185 -10.40 -11.84 17.50
N ASP A 186 -11.14 -10.73 17.51
CA ASP A 186 -12.44 -10.63 18.17
C ASP A 186 -13.50 -11.53 17.56
N PHE A 187 -13.49 -11.65 16.23
CA PHE A 187 -14.34 -12.60 15.54
C PHE A 187 -14.09 -14.04 15.98
N ILE A 188 -12.83 -14.49 16.04
CA ILE A 188 -12.48 -15.86 16.43
C ILE A 188 -12.79 -16.11 17.90
N VAL A 189 -12.45 -15.16 18.79
CA VAL A 189 -12.75 -15.24 20.24
C VAL A 189 -14.26 -15.34 20.46
N SER A 190 -15.05 -14.49 19.79
CA SER A 190 -16.51 -14.51 19.88
C SER A 190 -17.09 -15.83 19.33
N ALA A 191 -16.61 -16.29 18.17
CA ALA A 191 -17.05 -17.55 17.59
C ALA A 191 -16.71 -18.76 18.50
N CYS A 192 -15.62 -18.68 19.24
CA CYS A 192 -15.17 -19.73 20.15
C CYS A 192 -15.71 -19.58 21.58
N GLN A 193 -16.41 -18.49 21.91
CA GLN A 193 -16.88 -18.19 23.27
C GLN A 193 -17.58 -19.36 23.98
N PRO A 194 -18.45 -20.17 23.34
CA PRO A 194 -19.09 -21.32 23.99
C PRO A 194 -18.10 -22.43 24.41
N TYR A 195 -16.90 -22.43 23.84
CA TYR A 195 -15.87 -23.45 24.00
C TYR A 195 -14.69 -23.00 24.88
N LEU A 196 -14.50 -21.69 25.03
CA LEU A 196 -13.40 -21.09 25.79
C LEU A 196 -13.66 -21.19 27.30
N LYS A 197 -13.28 -22.32 27.90
CA LYS A 197 -13.38 -22.60 29.34
C LYS A 197 -12.16 -23.38 29.81
N GLY A 198 -11.88 -23.38 31.12
CA GLY A 198 -10.75 -24.13 31.68
C GLY A 198 -9.41 -23.46 31.37
N ASP A 199 -8.37 -24.25 31.09
CA ASP A 199 -7.04 -23.74 30.77
C ASP A 199 -6.93 -23.43 29.27
N ILE A 200 -6.68 -22.16 28.94
CA ILE A 200 -6.62 -21.68 27.55
C ILE A 200 -5.19 -21.29 27.20
N CYS A 201 -4.74 -21.67 26.01
CA CYS A 201 -3.38 -21.38 25.54
C CYS A 201 -3.36 -20.74 24.16
N ASP A 202 -2.40 -19.82 23.95
CA ASP A 202 -1.92 -19.44 22.63
C ASP A 202 -0.44 -19.85 22.49
N PRO A 203 -0.13 -20.92 21.72
CA PRO A 203 1.22 -21.44 21.52
C PRO A 203 2.10 -20.59 20.58
N ALA A 204 1.57 -19.56 19.93
CA ALA A 204 2.29 -18.63 19.07
C ALA A 204 1.79 -17.21 19.34
N SER A 205 1.91 -16.80 20.60
CA SER A 205 1.08 -15.72 21.16
C SER A 205 1.44 -14.31 20.70
N GLY A 206 2.67 -14.06 20.21
CA GLY A 206 3.12 -12.73 19.85
C GLY A 206 2.91 -11.74 21.00
N THR A 207 2.11 -10.69 20.77
CA THR A 207 1.76 -9.67 21.78
C THR A 207 0.54 -10.03 22.63
N GLY A 208 0.02 -11.25 22.51
CA GLY A 208 -1.06 -11.78 23.33
C GLY A 208 -2.46 -11.38 22.89
N GLY A 209 -2.65 -10.93 21.64
CA GLY A 209 -3.94 -10.37 21.17
C GLY A 209 -5.16 -11.27 21.43
N PHE A 210 -5.06 -12.58 21.17
CA PHE A 210 -6.16 -13.52 21.45
C PHE A 210 -6.48 -13.62 22.95
N LEU A 211 -5.47 -13.78 23.79
CA LEU A 211 -5.65 -13.94 25.24
C LEU A 211 -6.13 -12.64 25.89
N SER A 212 -5.63 -11.49 25.44
CA SER A 212 -6.12 -10.17 25.83
C SER A 212 -7.58 -9.96 25.44
N SER A 213 -7.97 -10.38 24.22
CA SER A 213 -9.37 -10.31 23.77
C SER A 213 -10.29 -11.22 24.61
N ILE A 214 -9.85 -12.42 25.01
CA ILE A 214 -10.60 -13.29 25.94
C ILE A 214 -10.85 -12.57 27.28
N ALA A 215 -9.84 -11.91 27.82
CA ALA A 215 -9.96 -11.16 29.07
C ALA A 215 -10.92 -9.97 28.94
N ARG A 216 -10.80 -9.21 27.84
CA ARG A 216 -11.70 -8.08 27.52
C ARG A 216 -13.17 -8.51 27.37
N HIS A 217 -13.42 -9.64 26.71
CA HIS A 217 -14.77 -10.20 26.58
C HIS A 217 -15.30 -10.83 27.89
N GLN A 218 -14.53 -10.79 28.97
CA GLN A 218 -14.90 -11.33 30.29
C GLN A 218 -15.32 -12.81 30.24
N ILE A 219 -14.68 -13.57 29.35
CA ILE A 219 -14.93 -15.01 29.23
C ILE A 219 -14.41 -15.72 30.48
N ASN A 220 -15.17 -16.69 30.99
CA ASN A 220 -14.79 -17.44 32.19
C ASN A 220 -13.75 -18.52 31.86
N TYR A 221 -12.55 -18.40 32.42
CA TYR A 221 -11.44 -19.33 32.26
C TYR A 221 -10.76 -19.63 33.61
N SER A 222 -9.99 -20.72 33.67
CA SER A 222 -9.19 -21.10 34.84
C SER A 222 -7.80 -20.45 34.81
N SER A 223 -7.12 -20.53 33.66
CA SER A 223 -5.82 -19.89 33.43
C SER A 223 -5.63 -19.51 31.96
N LEU A 224 -4.84 -18.46 31.71
CA LEU A 224 -4.41 -18.06 30.36
C LEU A 224 -2.91 -18.28 30.23
N THR A 225 -2.50 -19.09 29.27
CA THR A 225 -1.09 -19.40 29.00
C THR A 225 -0.66 -18.83 27.64
N SER A 226 0.34 -17.97 27.65
CA SER A 226 1.03 -17.44 26.47
C SER A 226 2.36 -18.17 26.31
N ILE A 227 2.61 -18.74 25.14
CA ILE A 227 3.90 -19.32 24.79
C ILE A 227 4.48 -18.55 23.59
N GLU A 228 5.74 -18.13 23.70
CA GLU A 228 6.40 -17.33 22.67
C GLU A 228 7.90 -17.65 22.56
N ILE A 229 8.43 -17.59 21.33
CA ILE A 229 9.86 -17.84 21.04
C ILE A 229 10.72 -16.59 21.21
N ASP A 230 10.11 -15.40 21.23
CA ASP A 230 10.79 -14.14 21.54
C ASP A 230 10.52 -13.71 23.01
N GLU A 231 11.59 -13.55 23.79
CA GLU A 231 11.51 -13.22 25.23
C GLU A 231 10.82 -11.86 25.48
N ARG A 232 11.05 -10.87 24.59
CA ARG A 232 10.42 -9.54 24.71
C ARG A 232 8.93 -9.66 24.45
N LEU A 233 8.53 -10.37 23.40
CA LEU A 233 7.11 -10.53 23.07
C LEU A 233 6.36 -11.36 24.11
N SER A 234 7.00 -12.39 24.67
CA SER A 234 6.46 -13.11 25.82
C SER A 234 6.14 -12.18 26.99
N TRP A 235 7.06 -11.25 27.30
CA TRP A 235 6.86 -10.25 28.35
C TRP A 235 5.74 -9.26 27.99
N VAL A 236 5.75 -8.72 26.77
CA VAL A 236 4.72 -7.80 26.25
C VAL A 236 3.33 -8.43 26.30
N SER A 237 3.18 -9.69 25.89
CA SER A 237 1.94 -10.47 25.97
C SER A 237 1.42 -10.55 27.40
N GLY A 238 2.30 -10.83 28.36
CA GLY A 238 1.97 -10.82 29.79
C GLY A 238 1.43 -9.50 30.29
N ILE A 239 2.12 -8.41 29.96
CA ILE A 239 1.71 -7.06 30.32
C ILE A 239 0.37 -6.74 29.66
N ASN A 240 0.20 -7.06 28.37
CA ASN A 240 -1.03 -6.81 27.62
C ASN A 240 -2.24 -7.49 28.28
N MET A 241 -2.13 -8.80 28.58
CA MET A 241 -3.19 -9.54 29.28
C MET A 241 -3.52 -8.91 30.64
N LEU A 242 -2.52 -8.49 31.42
CA LEU A 242 -2.72 -7.85 32.72
C LEU A 242 -3.48 -6.50 32.59
N LEU A 243 -3.18 -5.73 31.54
CA LEU A 243 -3.85 -4.45 31.25
C LEU A 243 -5.32 -4.62 30.89
N HIS A 244 -5.65 -5.69 30.18
CA HIS A 244 -7.01 -6.09 29.87
C HIS A 244 -7.72 -6.83 31.03
N GLY A 245 -7.12 -6.84 32.22
CA GLY A 245 -7.75 -7.35 33.44
C GLY A 245 -7.68 -8.87 33.61
N ALA A 246 -6.82 -9.55 32.84
CA ALA A 246 -6.69 -10.99 32.96
C ALA A 246 -6.15 -11.43 34.33
N LYS A 247 -6.60 -12.59 34.79
CA LYS A 247 -6.20 -13.22 36.06
C LYS A 247 -5.53 -14.56 35.76
N ASN A 248 -4.76 -15.09 36.71
CA ASN A 248 -4.09 -16.40 36.56
C ASN A 248 -3.32 -16.55 35.23
N ILE A 249 -2.51 -15.54 34.91
CA ILE A 249 -1.72 -15.47 33.67
C ILE A 249 -0.43 -16.28 33.84
N ARG A 250 -0.07 -17.07 32.82
CA ARG A 250 1.22 -17.73 32.69
C ARG A 250 1.89 -17.34 31.37
N THR A 251 3.00 -16.63 31.44
CA THR A 251 3.85 -16.30 30.29
C THR A 251 5.04 -17.25 30.23
N VAL A 252 5.24 -17.89 29.07
CA VAL A 252 6.28 -18.91 28.87
C VAL A 252 7.12 -18.53 27.66
N PHE A 253 8.38 -18.18 27.92
CA PHE A 253 9.39 -18.02 26.88
C PHE A 253 10.06 -19.38 26.62
N LEU A 254 9.95 -19.90 25.39
CA LEU A 254 10.62 -21.13 24.96
C LEU A 254 11.64 -20.80 23.85
N PRO A 255 12.95 -20.83 24.13
CA PRO A 255 13.97 -20.71 23.08
C PRO A 255 14.07 -22.00 22.24
N ALA A 256 14.95 -22.01 21.22
CA ALA A 256 15.32 -23.22 20.46
C ALA A 256 14.12 -24.00 19.87
N GLY A 257 13.49 -23.41 18.85
CA GLY A 257 12.35 -24.00 18.16
C GLY A 257 10.97 -23.67 18.78
N GLY A 258 10.94 -22.96 19.91
CA GLY A 258 9.70 -22.47 20.52
C GLY A 258 8.76 -23.61 20.88
N THR A 259 7.48 -23.44 20.58
CA THR A 259 6.45 -24.47 20.84
C THR A 259 6.66 -25.75 20.03
N LEU A 260 7.42 -25.71 18.93
CA LEU A 260 7.75 -26.89 18.15
C LEU A 260 8.91 -27.70 18.77
N GLY A 261 9.72 -27.08 19.63
CA GLY A 261 10.84 -27.72 20.31
C GLY A 261 10.41 -28.63 21.47
N ASN A 262 11.37 -29.42 21.97
CA ASN A 262 11.14 -30.44 23.01
C ASN A 262 10.69 -29.86 24.37
N GLN A 263 11.02 -28.60 24.66
CA GLN A 263 10.64 -27.95 25.92
C GLN A 263 9.11 -27.80 26.06
N ALA A 264 8.38 -27.76 24.95
CA ALA A 264 6.92 -27.68 24.95
C ALA A 264 6.25 -28.99 25.40
N ASN A 265 6.99 -30.12 25.46
CA ASN A 265 6.44 -31.43 25.85
C ASN A 265 5.87 -31.43 27.28
N GLN A 266 6.36 -30.55 28.16
CA GLN A 266 5.84 -30.39 29.52
C GLN A 266 4.38 -29.90 29.56
N PHE A 267 3.85 -29.37 28.45
CA PHE A 267 2.49 -28.86 28.32
C PHE A 267 1.55 -29.81 27.57
N PHE A 268 1.96 -31.05 27.32
CA PHE A 268 1.11 -32.03 26.66
C PHE A 268 -0.13 -32.35 27.48
N SER A 269 -1.29 -32.32 26.81
CA SER A 269 -2.61 -32.51 27.42
C SER A 269 -2.90 -31.57 28.60
N CYS A 270 -2.43 -30.32 28.52
CA CYS A 270 -2.62 -29.32 29.57
C CYS A 270 -3.71 -28.29 29.27
N PHE A 271 -4.26 -28.22 28.07
CA PHE A 271 -5.19 -27.15 27.69
C PHE A 271 -6.54 -27.66 27.21
N ASP A 272 -7.60 -26.97 27.61
CA ASP A 272 -8.98 -27.22 27.19
C ASP A 272 -9.32 -26.47 25.89
N ALA A 273 -8.67 -25.33 25.65
CA ALA A 273 -8.80 -24.60 24.40
C ALA A 273 -7.46 -24.01 23.95
N ILE A 274 -7.23 -24.04 22.64
CA ILE A 274 -6.14 -23.35 21.97
C ILE A 274 -6.72 -22.42 20.91
N ILE A 275 -6.32 -21.15 20.95
CA ILE A 275 -6.64 -20.14 19.94
C ILE A 275 -5.33 -19.52 19.47
N THR A 276 -5.04 -19.57 18.16
CA THR A 276 -3.69 -19.23 17.70
C THR A 276 -3.61 -18.88 16.22
N ASN A 277 -2.58 -18.10 15.87
CA ASN A 277 -2.15 -17.81 14.51
C ASN A 277 -0.66 -18.15 14.36
N PRO A 278 -0.31 -19.38 13.92
CA PRO A 278 1.07 -19.77 13.73
C PRO A 278 1.76 -18.97 12.62
N PRO A 279 3.10 -18.89 12.60
CA PRO A 279 3.83 -18.14 11.59
C PRO A 279 3.61 -18.66 10.16
N PHE A 280 3.33 -17.75 9.23
CA PHE A 280 3.19 -18.05 7.80
C PHE A 280 4.56 -18.27 7.13
N GLY A 281 4.62 -19.16 6.13
CA GLY A 281 5.67 -19.17 5.11
C GLY A 281 7.09 -19.58 5.51
N SER A 282 7.36 -19.94 6.77
CA SER A 282 8.69 -20.40 7.22
C SER A 282 8.74 -21.89 7.50
N ASP A 283 9.89 -22.50 7.17
CA ASP A 283 10.15 -23.92 7.37
C ASP A 283 10.90 -24.17 8.67
N PHE A 284 10.64 -25.34 9.25
CA PHE A 284 11.36 -25.91 10.36
C PHE A 284 12.28 -27.02 9.83
N THR A 285 13.53 -27.05 10.28
CA THR A 285 14.61 -27.86 9.66
C THR A 285 15.41 -28.70 10.65
N GLU A 286 15.16 -28.60 11.96
CA GLU A 286 15.88 -29.40 12.97
C GLU A 286 15.41 -30.86 12.90
N SER A 287 16.27 -31.74 12.39
CA SER A 287 15.91 -33.12 12.02
C SER A 287 15.50 -33.98 13.20
N ASP A 288 16.22 -33.87 14.32
CA ASP A 288 15.94 -34.57 15.58
C ASP A 288 14.56 -34.23 16.12
N VAL A 289 14.16 -32.96 16.02
CA VAL A 289 12.81 -32.52 16.39
C VAL A 289 11.78 -32.96 15.35
N LEU A 290 12.07 -32.85 14.04
CA LEU A 290 11.15 -33.29 12.96
C LEU A 290 10.78 -34.77 13.06
N GLU A 291 11.72 -35.63 13.43
CA GLU A 291 11.49 -37.06 13.63
C GLU A 291 10.50 -37.38 14.77
N THR A 292 10.21 -36.42 15.65
CA THR A 292 9.20 -36.56 16.71
C THR A 292 7.76 -36.29 16.24
N PHE A 293 7.58 -35.74 15.03
CA PHE A 293 6.27 -35.40 14.46
C PHE A 293 5.86 -36.40 13.37
N GLU A 294 4.63 -36.93 13.40
CA GLU A 294 4.03 -37.74 12.32
C GLU A 294 4.11 -36.99 10.98
N LEU A 295 3.88 -35.68 10.99
CA LEU A 295 3.94 -34.82 9.80
C LEU A 295 5.36 -34.35 9.44
N GLY A 296 6.38 -34.70 10.25
CA GLY A 296 7.79 -34.34 10.06
C GLY A 296 8.70 -35.51 9.69
N ILE A 297 8.33 -36.75 10.05
CA ILE A 297 9.13 -37.95 9.79
C ILE A 297 9.51 -38.08 8.30
N GLY A 298 10.80 -38.31 8.04
CA GLY A 298 11.34 -38.50 6.69
C GLY A 298 11.39 -37.23 5.83
N LYS A 299 11.22 -36.03 6.43
CA LYS A 299 11.34 -34.74 5.74
C LYS A 299 12.59 -34.00 6.19
N SER A 300 13.29 -33.36 5.26
CA SER A 300 14.42 -32.46 5.56
C SER A 300 13.97 -31.08 6.05
N SER A 301 12.77 -30.65 5.64
CA SER A 301 12.12 -29.45 6.16
C SER A 301 10.60 -29.62 6.12
N ARG A 302 9.91 -28.88 7.00
CA ARG A 302 8.44 -28.82 6.99
C ARG A 302 7.94 -27.43 7.38
N ARG A 303 6.89 -26.96 6.74
CA ARG A 303 6.24 -25.66 7.06
C ARG A 303 5.83 -25.64 8.54
N ARG A 304 6.21 -24.58 9.27
CA ARG A 304 5.90 -24.46 10.71
C ARG A 304 4.41 -24.58 10.99
N GLY A 305 3.57 -23.89 10.22
CA GLY A 305 2.10 -23.97 10.36
C GLY A 305 1.56 -25.41 10.31
N ILE A 306 2.18 -26.32 9.53
CA ILE A 306 1.79 -27.74 9.50
C ILE A 306 2.13 -28.43 10.82
N LEU A 307 3.35 -28.24 11.33
CA LEU A 307 3.79 -28.85 12.59
C LEU A 307 3.01 -28.28 13.79
N PHE A 308 2.57 -27.03 13.73
CA PHE A 308 1.72 -26.42 14.75
C PHE A 308 0.37 -27.13 14.88
N ILE A 309 -0.20 -27.68 13.80
CA ILE A 309 -1.46 -28.45 13.88
C ILE A 309 -1.27 -29.68 14.77
N GLU A 310 -0.20 -30.44 14.52
CA GLU A 310 0.14 -31.63 15.30
C GLU A 310 0.57 -31.27 16.74
N ARG A 311 1.33 -30.19 16.92
CA ARG A 311 1.71 -29.71 18.25
C ARG A 311 0.49 -29.29 19.06
N CYS A 312 -0.43 -28.52 18.49
CA CYS A 312 -1.67 -28.12 19.16
C CYS A 312 -2.52 -29.35 19.52
N HIS A 313 -2.56 -30.36 18.67
CA HIS A 313 -3.18 -31.64 19.01
C HIS A 313 -2.56 -32.26 20.28
N ALA A 314 -1.23 -32.30 20.39
CA ALA A 314 -0.55 -32.85 21.56
C ALA A 314 -0.77 -32.04 22.85
N LEU A 315 -0.82 -30.70 22.73
CA LEU A 315 -1.06 -29.77 23.84
C LEU A 315 -2.50 -29.84 24.39
N LEU A 316 -3.50 -30.15 23.54
CA LEU A 316 -4.90 -30.24 23.95
C LEU A 316 -5.22 -31.49 24.77
N ARG A 317 -6.05 -31.30 25.80
CA ARG A 317 -6.78 -32.38 26.48
C ARG A 317 -7.76 -33.04 25.51
N LYS A 318 -8.24 -34.24 25.86
CA LYS A 318 -9.34 -34.89 25.11
C LYS A 318 -10.56 -33.95 25.13
N ASN A 319 -11.29 -33.86 24.01
CA ASN A 319 -12.37 -32.88 23.78
C ASN A 319 -11.95 -31.40 23.76
N GLY A 320 -10.65 -31.11 23.85
CA GLY A 320 -10.17 -29.74 23.76
C GLY A 320 -10.44 -29.13 22.39
N ILE A 321 -10.59 -27.82 22.35
CA ILE A 321 -10.98 -27.05 21.15
C ILE A 321 -9.75 -26.35 20.57
N LEU A 322 -9.60 -26.43 19.25
CA LEU A 322 -8.57 -25.72 18.48
C LEU A 322 -9.25 -24.73 17.54
N ALA A 323 -8.94 -23.44 17.71
CA ALA A 323 -9.19 -22.39 16.75
C ALA A 323 -7.86 -21.93 16.17
N ILE A 324 -7.62 -22.20 14.88
CA ILE A 324 -6.33 -21.99 14.25
C ILE A 324 -6.47 -21.33 12.89
N ILE A 325 -5.64 -20.33 12.61
CA ILE A 325 -5.51 -19.72 11.29
C ILE A 325 -4.45 -20.48 10.50
N LEU A 326 -4.81 -20.92 9.29
CA LEU A 326 -3.93 -21.69 8.41
C LEU A 326 -3.96 -21.15 6.98
N ASP A 327 -2.88 -21.40 6.23
CA ASP A 327 -2.84 -21.17 4.78
C ASP A 327 -3.86 -22.09 4.08
N GLU A 328 -4.66 -21.54 3.17
CA GLU A 328 -5.69 -22.25 2.41
C GLU A 328 -5.10 -23.43 1.58
N GLY A 329 -3.83 -23.34 1.19
CA GLY A 329 -3.09 -24.42 0.52
C GLY A 329 -3.03 -25.72 1.31
N VAL A 330 -2.99 -25.64 2.66
CA VAL A 330 -3.05 -26.83 3.52
C VAL A 330 -4.37 -27.59 3.31
N LEU A 331 -5.45 -26.86 3.01
CA LEU A 331 -6.81 -27.41 2.87
C LEU A 331 -7.12 -27.97 1.48
N ASN A 332 -6.39 -27.53 0.44
CA ASN A 332 -6.73 -27.89 -0.95
C ASN A 332 -5.58 -28.49 -1.80
N LEU A 333 -4.30 -28.22 -1.51
CA LEU A 333 -3.19 -28.64 -2.37
C LEU A 333 -2.79 -30.11 -2.16
N SER A 334 -2.36 -30.77 -3.22
CA SER A 334 -2.03 -32.21 -3.20
C SER A 334 -0.88 -32.57 -2.26
N HIS A 335 0.12 -31.69 -2.09
CA HIS A 335 1.28 -31.94 -1.23
C HIS A 335 0.98 -31.90 0.27
N ALA A 336 -0.21 -31.43 0.68
CA ALA A 336 -0.67 -31.38 2.07
C ALA A 336 -1.74 -32.45 2.38
N THR A 337 -1.82 -33.51 1.55
CA THR A 337 -2.78 -34.60 1.73
C THR A 337 -2.59 -35.33 3.07
N ASP A 338 -1.34 -35.56 3.46
CA ASP A 338 -0.96 -36.14 4.75
C ASP A 338 -1.45 -35.29 5.93
N VAL A 339 -1.36 -33.96 5.82
CA VAL A 339 -1.87 -33.02 6.83
C VAL A 339 -3.39 -33.13 6.98
N ARG A 340 -4.13 -33.19 5.86
CA ARG A 340 -5.60 -33.32 5.91
C ARG A 340 -6.03 -34.66 6.45
N GLN A 341 -5.31 -35.74 6.12
CA GLN A 341 -5.52 -37.04 6.73
C GLN A 341 -5.28 -37.01 8.23
N PHE A 342 -4.22 -36.34 8.69
CA PHE A 342 -3.97 -36.12 10.11
C PHE A 342 -5.10 -35.32 10.78
N ILE A 343 -5.58 -34.24 10.17
CA ILE A 343 -6.71 -33.45 10.69
C ILE A 343 -7.95 -34.33 10.83
N ILE A 344 -8.34 -35.03 9.76
CA ILE A 344 -9.53 -35.89 9.75
C ILE A 344 -9.41 -37.05 10.75
N LYS A 345 -8.22 -37.62 10.92
CA LYS A 345 -7.95 -38.71 11.87
C LYS A 345 -8.08 -38.24 13.33
N ASN A 346 -7.59 -37.05 13.65
CA ASN A 346 -7.40 -36.61 15.04
C ASN A 346 -8.41 -35.54 15.53
N PHE A 347 -9.11 -34.88 14.61
CA PHE A 347 -10.02 -33.79 14.93
C PHE A 347 -11.41 -33.95 14.29
N ASP A 348 -12.41 -33.45 15.01
CA ASP A 348 -13.75 -33.20 14.52
C ASP A 348 -13.85 -31.75 14.04
N LEU A 349 -14.02 -31.56 12.72
CA LEU A 349 -14.22 -30.24 12.13
C LEU A 349 -15.57 -29.67 12.55
N LYS A 350 -15.58 -28.44 13.04
CA LYS A 350 -16.82 -27.71 13.39
C LYS A 350 -17.11 -26.57 12.41
N ALA A 351 -16.08 -25.81 12.06
CA ALA A 351 -16.19 -24.70 11.12
C ALA A 351 -14.92 -24.52 10.27
N VAL A 352 -15.12 -24.13 9.01
CA VAL A 352 -14.07 -23.66 8.09
C VAL A 352 -14.50 -22.32 7.51
N ILE A 353 -13.75 -21.27 7.81
CA ILE A 353 -14.08 -19.89 7.42
C ILE A 353 -12.95 -19.35 6.56
N SER A 354 -13.18 -19.20 5.25
CA SER A 354 -12.22 -18.66 4.30
C SER A 354 -12.11 -17.14 4.46
N LEU A 355 -10.89 -16.63 4.54
CA LEU A 355 -10.59 -15.20 4.62
C LEU A 355 -10.09 -14.67 3.26
N PRO A 356 -10.29 -13.37 2.96
CA PRO A 356 -9.77 -12.75 1.75
C PRO A 356 -8.27 -12.48 1.88
N GLU A 357 -7.58 -12.31 0.75
CA GLU A 357 -6.14 -11.99 0.69
C GLU A 357 -5.79 -10.72 1.51
N THR A 358 -6.71 -9.75 1.56
CA THR A 358 -6.52 -8.49 2.30
C THR A 358 -6.47 -8.66 3.82
N ALA A 359 -6.83 -9.83 4.36
CA ALA A 359 -6.89 -10.06 5.80
C ALA A 359 -5.54 -9.85 6.50
N PHE A 360 -4.44 -10.25 5.86
CA PHE A 360 -3.09 -10.14 6.43
C PHE A 360 -2.16 -9.21 5.65
N MET A 361 -2.66 -8.51 4.62
CA MET A 361 -1.86 -7.51 3.90
C MET A 361 -1.58 -6.26 4.75
N PRO A 362 -0.45 -5.56 4.53
CA PRO A 362 0.60 -5.87 3.56
C PRO A 362 1.59 -6.93 4.07
N TYR A 363 1.41 -7.40 5.31
CA TYR A 363 2.36 -8.30 5.97
C TYR A 363 2.47 -9.63 5.23
N ALA A 364 1.34 -10.27 4.88
CA ALA A 364 1.31 -11.51 4.11
C ALA A 364 0.29 -11.43 2.95
N THR A 365 0.64 -12.05 1.82
CA THR A 365 -0.21 -12.19 0.61
C THR A 365 -0.85 -13.57 0.49
N VAL A 366 -0.84 -14.35 1.58
CA VAL A 366 -1.42 -15.70 1.60
C VAL A 366 -2.93 -15.63 1.84
N ASN A 367 -3.69 -16.42 1.07
CA ASN A 367 -5.08 -16.69 1.47
C ASN A 367 -5.06 -17.58 2.72
N ALA A 368 -5.83 -17.19 3.71
CA ALA A 368 -5.92 -17.90 4.97
C ALA A 368 -7.34 -18.42 5.23
N SER A 369 -7.44 -19.40 6.10
CA SER A 369 -8.71 -19.93 6.60
C SER A 369 -8.64 -20.13 8.10
N ILE A 370 -9.74 -19.85 8.78
CA ILE A 370 -9.92 -20.15 10.20
C ILE A 370 -10.57 -21.53 10.30
N LEU A 371 -9.94 -22.43 11.05
CA LEU A 371 -10.51 -23.74 11.37
C LEU A 371 -10.88 -23.76 12.85
N ILE A 372 -12.11 -24.18 13.14
CA ILE A 372 -12.56 -24.49 14.50
C ILE A 372 -12.80 -25.99 14.57
N MET A 373 -12.11 -26.67 15.49
CA MET A 373 -12.07 -28.12 15.57
C MET A 373 -12.04 -28.61 17.02
N SER A 374 -12.55 -29.81 17.30
CA SER A 374 -12.38 -30.48 18.60
C SER A 374 -11.49 -31.71 18.48
N LYS A 375 -10.58 -31.92 19.43
CA LYS A 375 -9.76 -33.13 19.50
C LYS A 375 -10.64 -34.36 19.77
N LYS A 376 -10.56 -35.36 18.89
CA LYS A 376 -11.38 -36.57 18.96
C LYS A 376 -11.11 -37.37 20.24
N ILE A 377 -12.17 -37.96 20.79
CA ILE A 377 -12.07 -38.97 21.86
C ILE A 377 -11.87 -40.37 21.26
N PHE A 378 -12.62 -40.66 20.19
CA PHE A 378 -12.67 -41.95 19.51
C PHE A 378 -12.38 -41.74 18.02
N ALA A 379 -11.80 -42.76 17.38
CA ALA A 379 -11.42 -42.70 15.97
C ALA A 379 -12.62 -42.74 14.99
N GLU A 380 -13.82 -43.04 15.47
CA GLU A 380 -15.00 -43.12 14.62
C GLU A 380 -15.43 -41.73 14.12
N ASN A 381 -15.61 -41.64 12.80
CA ASN A 381 -16.12 -40.43 12.17
C ASN A 381 -17.62 -40.32 12.45
N SER A 382 -18.00 -39.45 13.38
CA SER A 382 -19.40 -39.07 13.52
C SER A 382 -19.83 -38.26 12.30
N LYS A 383 -21.08 -38.45 11.83
CA LYS A 383 -21.69 -37.64 10.77
C LYS A 383 -21.80 -36.19 11.27
N LEU A 384 -20.74 -35.42 11.09
CA LEU A 384 -20.66 -34.05 11.56
C LEU A 384 -20.95 -33.11 10.40
N SER A 385 -22.06 -32.40 10.54
CA SER A 385 -22.30 -31.17 9.82
C SER A 385 -21.20 -30.18 10.15
N VAL A 386 -20.53 -29.65 9.12
CA VAL A 386 -19.50 -28.63 9.25
C VAL A 386 -20.03 -27.32 8.70
N PHE A 387 -19.87 -26.24 9.45
CA PHE A 387 -20.22 -24.89 9.01
C PHE A 387 -19.13 -24.35 8.09
N PHE A 388 -19.52 -23.87 6.92
CA PHE A 388 -18.63 -23.22 5.97
C PHE A 388 -19.04 -21.78 5.77
N ALA A 389 -18.06 -20.89 5.81
CA ALA A 389 -18.26 -19.50 5.43
C ALA A 389 -17.09 -18.94 4.62
N LYS A 390 -17.36 -17.90 3.83
CA LYS A 390 -16.34 -17.12 3.14
C LYS A 390 -16.59 -15.64 3.39
N ALA A 391 -15.58 -14.96 3.92
CA ALA A 391 -15.54 -13.51 3.98
C ALA A 391 -14.90 -12.98 2.69
N ASP A 392 -15.59 -12.11 1.98
CA ASP A 392 -15.00 -11.37 0.86
C ASP A 392 -14.31 -10.09 1.38
N LYS A 393 -14.77 -9.58 2.52
CA LYS A 393 -14.24 -8.39 3.18
C LYS A 393 -14.12 -8.62 4.68
N VAL A 394 -13.02 -8.16 5.26
CA VAL A 394 -12.78 -8.23 6.70
C VAL A 394 -12.58 -6.87 7.35
N GLY A 395 -12.76 -5.78 6.60
CA GLY A 395 -12.50 -4.44 7.11
C GLY A 395 -11.07 -3.95 6.95
N ARG A 396 -10.32 -4.49 5.98
CA ARG A 396 -8.94 -4.11 5.72
C ARG A 396 -8.70 -3.83 4.25
N LYS A 397 -7.93 -2.78 3.99
CA LYS A 397 -7.37 -2.44 2.68
C LYS A 397 -6.05 -3.17 2.46
N THR A 398 -5.58 -3.20 1.22
CA THR A 398 -4.28 -3.80 0.86
C THR A 398 -3.08 -3.10 1.51
N SER A 399 -3.21 -1.83 1.92
CA SER A 399 -2.20 -1.10 2.68
C SER A 399 -2.08 -1.55 4.14
N GLY A 400 -3.05 -2.33 4.63
CA GLY A 400 -3.16 -2.74 6.03
C GLY A 400 -3.99 -1.78 6.89
N ASP A 401 -4.47 -0.68 6.32
CA ASP A 401 -5.37 0.24 7.00
C ASP A 401 -6.78 -0.34 7.11
N GLU A 402 -7.55 0.19 8.05
CA GLU A 402 -8.96 -0.13 8.22
C GLU A 402 -9.78 0.35 7.00
N ASP A 403 -10.67 -0.51 6.53
CA ASP A 403 -11.63 -0.19 5.47
C ASP A 403 -12.95 0.28 6.09
N ILE A 404 -13.06 1.61 6.28
CA ILE A 404 -14.20 2.25 6.93
C ILE A 404 -15.18 2.78 5.89
N ARG A 405 -16.47 2.50 6.09
CA ARG A 405 -17.61 3.08 5.37
C ARG A 405 -18.44 3.94 6.31
N TYR A 406 -19.28 4.79 5.73
CA TYR A 406 -20.20 5.65 6.45
C TYR A 406 -21.63 5.32 6.02
N ASP A 407 -22.56 5.28 6.97
CA ASP A 407 -23.98 5.17 6.68
C ASP A 407 -24.60 6.53 6.33
N GLU A 408 -25.92 6.55 6.05
CA GLU A 408 -26.66 7.76 5.68
C GLU A 408 -26.65 8.83 6.78
N ASP A 409 -26.45 8.43 8.04
CA ASP A 409 -26.33 9.30 9.21
C ASP A 409 -24.89 9.79 9.45
N GLY A 410 -23.94 9.39 8.60
CA GLY A 410 -22.53 9.76 8.71
C GLY A 410 -21.76 8.98 9.79
N LYS A 411 -22.33 7.90 10.33
CA LYS A 411 -21.65 7.04 11.31
C LYS A 411 -20.73 6.06 10.60
N SER A 412 -19.50 5.97 11.07
CA SER A 412 -18.52 5.04 10.52
C SER A 412 -18.76 3.59 10.97
N TYR A 413 -18.55 2.65 10.06
CA TYR A 413 -18.51 1.22 10.35
C TYR A 413 -17.46 0.52 9.48
N LEU A 414 -16.97 -0.61 9.98
CA LEU A 414 -15.96 -1.40 9.29
C LEU A 414 -16.61 -2.20 8.15
N ASN A 415 -16.08 -2.10 6.93
CA ASN A 415 -16.55 -2.83 5.75
C ASN A 415 -16.15 -4.32 5.84
N SER A 416 -16.90 -5.10 6.61
CA SER A 416 -16.56 -6.47 7.01
C SER A 416 -17.77 -7.40 6.99
N ASP A 417 -17.58 -8.61 6.46
CA ASP A 417 -18.59 -9.68 6.45
C ASP A 417 -18.57 -10.51 7.75
N LEU A 418 -17.54 -10.33 8.59
CA LEU A 418 -17.33 -11.09 9.83
C LEU A 418 -18.53 -11.04 10.80
N PRO A 419 -19.21 -9.89 11.03
CA PRO A 419 -20.39 -9.85 11.89
C PRO A 419 -21.55 -10.73 11.38
N SER A 420 -21.79 -10.72 10.07
CA SER A 420 -22.83 -11.54 9.44
C SER A 420 -22.51 -13.03 9.55
N ILE A 421 -21.24 -13.40 9.34
CA ILE A 421 -20.77 -14.77 9.50
C ILE A 421 -20.89 -15.22 10.96
N LEU A 422 -20.54 -14.36 11.92
CA LEU A 422 -20.63 -14.66 13.35
C LEU A 422 -22.09 -14.92 13.77
N ASN A 423 -23.03 -14.10 13.26
CA ASN A 423 -24.45 -14.29 13.50
C ASN A 423 -24.95 -15.63 12.94
N ALA A 424 -24.54 -15.99 11.72
CA ALA A 424 -24.89 -17.27 11.12
C ALA A 424 -24.28 -18.46 11.89
N TRP A 425 -23.05 -18.33 12.37
CA TRP A 425 -22.38 -19.32 13.22
C TRP A 425 -23.11 -19.52 14.55
N HIS A 426 -23.51 -18.43 15.24
CA HIS A 426 -24.30 -18.54 16.47
C HIS A 426 -25.67 -19.20 16.24
N LYS A 427 -26.34 -18.86 15.13
CA LYS A 427 -27.58 -19.54 14.71
C LYS A 427 -27.35 -21.03 14.48
N TYR A 428 -26.26 -21.40 13.81
CA TYR A 428 -25.87 -22.79 13.60
C TYR A 428 -25.63 -23.53 14.93
N LEU A 429 -24.89 -22.94 15.85
CA LEU A 429 -24.63 -23.55 17.16
C LEU A 429 -25.91 -23.79 17.98
N LYS A 430 -26.91 -22.92 17.83
CA LYS A 430 -28.18 -23.02 18.55
C LYS A 430 -29.19 -23.95 17.88
N GLU A 431 -29.29 -23.92 16.56
CA GLU A 431 -30.38 -24.58 15.81
C GLU A 431 -29.90 -25.75 14.93
N GLY A 432 -28.59 -25.92 14.73
CA GLY A 432 -28.03 -26.93 13.83
C GLY A 432 -28.23 -26.63 12.33
N ARG A 433 -28.74 -25.45 11.98
CA ARG A 433 -29.04 -25.01 10.60
C ARG A 433 -28.72 -23.54 10.39
N VAL A 434 -28.60 -23.15 9.12
CA VAL A 434 -28.34 -21.77 8.68
C VAL A 434 -29.24 -21.41 7.51
N ASP A 435 -29.42 -20.11 7.26
CA ASP A 435 -29.98 -19.66 6.00
C ASP A 435 -28.88 -19.75 4.94
N GLU A 436 -28.94 -20.79 4.11
CA GLU A 436 -27.89 -21.05 3.13
C GLU A 436 -27.82 -19.93 2.08
N SER A 437 -26.59 -19.54 1.77
CA SER A 437 -26.23 -18.59 0.71
C SER A 437 -24.99 -19.10 -0.03
N GLU A 438 -24.55 -18.36 -1.05
CA GLU A 438 -23.30 -18.67 -1.76
C GLU A 438 -22.08 -18.66 -0.83
N ASN A 439 -22.07 -17.75 0.15
CA ASN A 439 -20.93 -17.57 1.06
C ASN A 439 -21.08 -18.26 2.41
N ILE A 440 -22.26 -18.83 2.75
CA ILE A 440 -22.52 -19.49 4.04
C ILE A 440 -23.39 -20.72 3.85
N TYR A 441 -22.94 -21.88 4.30
CA TYR A 441 -23.73 -23.12 4.24
C TYR A 441 -23.20 -24.17 5.23
N VAL A 442 -23.92 -25.28 5.34
CA VAL A 442 -23.52 -26.44 6.15
C VAL A 442 -23.35 -27.64 5.23
N ALA A 443 -22.27 -28.38 5.40
CA ALA A 443 -21.99 -29.57 4.59
C ALA A 443 -21.48 -30.73 5.43
N ASP A 444 -21.87 -31.94 5.03
CA ASP A 444 -21.25 -33.18 5.51
C ASP A 444 -19.96 -33.42 4.71
N VAL A 445 -18.83 -33.13 5.36
CA VAL A 445 -17.49 -33.22 4.79
C VAL A 445 -17.18 -34.65 4.33
N TYR A 446 -17.51 -35.64 5.16
CA TYR A 446 -17.23 -37.04 4.88
C TYR A 446 -18.02 -37.57 3.68
N SER A 447 -19.27 -37.12 3.51
CA SER A 447 -20.09 -37.51 2.36
C SER A 447 -19.54 -37.02 1.01
N ASN A 448 -18.78 -35.93 1.03
CA ASN A 448 -18.27 -35.27 -0.17
C ASN A 448 -16.90 -35.79 -0.61
N PHE A 449 -16.22 -36.56 0.23
CA PHE A 449 -14.92 -37.14 -0.11
C PHE A 449 -15.03 -38.06 -1.31
N ASP A 450 -14.14 -37.85 -2.27
CA ASP A 450 -14.05 -38.68 -3.45
C ASP A 450 -13.54 -40.08 -3.06
N LYS A 451 -14.39 -41.09 -3.29
CA LYS A 451 -14.05 -42.49 -3.03
C LYS A 451 -12.87 -43.00 -3.86
N LYS A 452 -12.50 -42.30 -4.94
CA LYS A 452 -11.38 -42.66 -5.83
C LYS A 452 -10.07 -41.97 -5.45
N THR A 453 -10.10 -40.87 -4.71
CA THR A 453 -8.90 -40.08 -4.38
C THR A 453 -8.80 -39.83 -2.87
N ASN A 454 -7.67 -40.20 -2.26
CA ASN A 454 -7.41 -39.98 -0.83
C ASN A 454 -7.09 -38.51 -0.46
N GLY A 455 -7.51 -37.56 -1.29
CA GLY A 455 -7.15 -36.14 -1.18
C GLY A 455 -7.77 -35.43 0.02
N HIS A 456 -8.93 -35.91 0.49
CA HIS A 456 -9.68 -35.39 1.66
C HIS A 456 -9.64 -33.86 1.80
N ARG A 457 -9.95 -33.14 0.71
CA ARG A 457 -10.02 -31.69 0.73
C ARG A 457 -11.06 -31.23 1.75
N ILE A 458 -10.75 -30.17 2.48
CA ILE A 458 -11.58 -29.62 3.57
C ILE A 458 -11.78 -28.11 3.42
N ASP A 459 -11.43 -27.55 2.26
CA ASP A 459 -11.62 -26.13 1.96
C ASP A 459 -13.07 -25.80 1.60
N PHE A 460 -13.40 -24.51 1.71
CA PHE A 460 -14.71 -23.97 1.38
C PHE A 460 -15.15 -24.33 -0.05
N GLN A 461 -14.30 -24.23 -1.07
CA GLN A 461 -14.77 -24.42 -2.44
C GLN A 461 -15.20 -25.87 -2.74
N TYR A 462 -14.51 -26.85 -2.15
CA TYR A 462 -14.75 -28.28 -2.37
C TYR A 462 -16.10 -28.77 -1.85
N HIS A 463 -16.58 -28.21 -0.73
CA HIS A 463 -17.80 -28.64 -0.05
C HIS A 463 -19.06 -27.85 -0.43
N HIS A 464 -18.95 -26.92 -1.37
CA HIS A 464 -20.04 -26.03 -1.74
C HIS A 464 -21.30 -26.80 -2.24
N PRO A 465 -22.53 -26.45 -1.79
CA PRO A 465 -23.76 -27.18 -2.10
C PRO A 465 -24.13 -27.23 -3.58
N SER A 466 -23.62 -26.29 -4.38
CA SER A 466 -23.82 -26.27 -5.84
C SER A 466 -23.42 -27.60 -6.51
N ARG A 467 -22.46 -28.35 -5.94
CA ARG A 467 -22.08 -29.68 -6.42
C ARG A 467 -23.24 -30.67 -6.33
N LYS A 468 -23.88 -30.77 -5.16
CA LYS A 468 -25.04 -31.67 -4.95
C LYS A 468 -26.24 -31.23 -5.77
N LYS A 469 -26.53 -29.92 -5.84
CA LYS A 469 -27.61 -29.37 -6.67
C LYS A 469 -27.41 -29.73 -8.15
N SER A 470 -26.19 -29.59 -8.67
CA SER A 470 -25.90 -29.98 -10.06
C SER A 470 -26.02 -31.49 -10.29
N GLN A 471 -25.53 -32.33 -9.36
CA GLN A 471 -25.71 -33.78 -9.42
C GLN A 471 -27.18 -34.21 -9.41
N GLN A 472 -28.03 -33.55 -8.62
CA GLN A 472 -29.48 -33.77 -8.63
C GLN A 472 -30.10 -33.39 -9.98
N LEU A 473 -29.76 -32.22 -10.51
CA LEU A 473 -30.23 -31.78 -11.84
C LEU A 473 -29.80 -32.73 -12.96
N ILE A 474 -28.59 -33.30 -12.87
CA ILE A 474 -28.13 -34.37 -13.78
C ILE A 474 -29.02 -35.61 -13.62
N ALA A 475 -29.27 -36.06 -12.39
CA ALA A 475 -30.06 -37.26 -12.14
C ALA A 475 -31.54 -37.11 -12.55
N THR A 476 -32.11 -35.91 -12.47
CA THR A 476 -33.51 -35.61 -12.79
C THR A 476 -33.70 -34.98 -14.16
N SER A 477 -32.65 -34.93 -15.00
CA SER A 477 -32.74 -34.31 -16.33
C SER A 477 -33.75 -35.04 -17.20
N ILE A 478 -34.77 -34.32 -17.67
CA ILE A 478 -35.75 -34.84 -18.64
C ILE A 478 -35.20 -34.92 -20.07
N TYR A 479 -34.07 -34.25 -20.32
CA TYR A 479 -33.40 -34.26 -21.61
C TYR A 479 -32.17 -35.19 -21.58
N PRO A 480 -31.80 -35.81 -22.73
CA PRO A 480 -30.58 -36.59 -22.84
C PRO A 480 -29.35 -35.77 -22.41
N LEU A 481 -28.53 -36.33 -21.53
CA LEU A 481 -27.29 -35.71 -21.10
C LEU A 481 -26.13 -36.20 -21.96
N LYS A 482 -25.33 -35.27 -22.46
CA LYS A 482 -24.11 -35.53 -23.24
C LYS A 482 -22.91 -34.93 -22.54
N ARG A 483 -21.73 -35.51 -22.72
CA ARG A 483 -20.49 -34.85 -22.25
C ARG A 483 -20.24 -33.66 -23.15
N LEU A 484 -19.61 -32.61 -22.61
CA LEU A 484 -19.19 -31.45 -23.40
C LEU A 484 -18.34 -31.90 -24.61
N ALA A 485 -17.46 -32.88 -24.43
CA ALA A 485 -16.67 -33.49 -25.51
C ALA A 485 -17.50 -34.14 -26.65
N ASP A 486 -18.72 -34.59 -26.38
CA ASP A 486 -19.56 -35.25 -27.39
C ASP A 486 -20.27 -34.23 -28.30
N ILE A 487 -20.52 -33.02 -27.78
CA ILE A 487 -21.30 -31.96 -28.45
C ILE A 487 -20.47 -30.79 -28.92
N CYS A 488 -19.20 -30.69 -28.52
CA CYS A 488 -18.27 -29.71 -29.03
C CYS A 488 -16.87 -30.29 -29.24
N THR A 489 -16.13 -29.67 -30.15
CA THR A 489 -14.72 -29.97 -30.39
C THR A 489 -13.87 -28.85 -29.79
N GLU A 490 -12.92 -29.19 -28.91
CA GLU A 490 -11.95 -28.19 -28.42
C GLU A 490 -10.97 -27.85 -29.53
N ARG A 491 -10.99 -26.60 -30.01
CA ARG A 491 -10.02 -26.08 -30.97
C ARG A 491 -8.72 -25.79 -30.23
N ASN A 492 -7.81 -26.75 -30.26
CA ASN A 492 -6.50 -26.62 -29.61
C ASN A 492 -5.41 -26.18 -30.59
N VAL A 493 -5.71 -25.17 -31.42
CA VAL A 493 -4.73 -24.57 -32.32
C VAL A 493 -4.04 -23.44 -31.56
N SER A 494 -2.90 -23.78 -30.98
CA SER A 494 -2.05 -22.83 -30.28
C SER A 494 -0.97 -22.32 -31.23
N ILE A 495 -0.79 -21.00 -31.25
CA ILE A 495 0.30 -20.37 -31.98
C ILE A 495 1.13 -19.54 -31.01
N SER A 496 2.40 -19.30 -31.35
CA SER A 496 3.24 -18.29 -30.69
C SER A 496 3.27 -17.05 -31.57
N PRO A 497 2.46 -16.00 -31.29
CA PRO A 497 2.28 -14.87 -32.21
C PRO A 497 3.61 -14.18 -32.56
N CYS A 498 4.49 -14.01 -31.58
CA CYS A 498 5.81 -13.39 -31.75
C CYS A 498 6.78 -14.19 -32.65
N LYS A 499 6.52 -15.48 -32.90
CA LYS A 499 7.36 -16.32 -33.77
C LYS A 499 6.72 -16.57 -35.13
N GLU A 500 5.42 -16.85 -35.13
CA GLU A 500 4.69 -17.34 -36.31
C GLU A 500 3.99 -16.22 -37.09
N LEU A 501 3.68 -15.10 -36.42
CA LEU A 501 2.97 -13.96 -37.00
C LEU A 501 3.72 -12.64 -36.76
N SER A 502 5.05 -12.69 -36.60
CA SER A 502 5.87 -11.52 -36.24
C SER A 502 5.64 -10.35 -37.19
N GLY A 503 5.47 -9.14 -36.65
CA GLY A 503 5.14 -7.92 -37.39
C GLY A 503 3.66 -7.73 -37.78
N ALA A 504 2.77 -8.68 -37.50
CA ALA A 504 1.33 -8.55 -37.76
C ALA A 504 0.55 -7.92 -36.59
N ILE A 505 -0.56 -7.23 -36.87
CA ILE A 505 -1.56 -6.85 -35.86
C ILE A 505 -2.64 -7.92 -35.86
N ILE A 506 -2.88 -8.55 -34.71
CA ILE A 506 -3.89 -9.60 -34.55
C ILE A 506 -5.06 -9.11 -33.69
N ARG A 507 -6.25 -9.69 -33.89
CA ARG A 507 -7.41 -9.48 -33.02
C ARG A 507 -7.27 -10.36 -31.79
N TYR A 508 -6.97 -9.77 -30.63
CA TYR A 508 -6.72 -10.51 -29.40
C TYR A 508 -7.78 -10.22 -28.33
N THR A 509 -8.28 -11.27 -27.71
CA THR A 509 -9.20 -11.21 -26.57
C THR A 509 -8.46 -11.71 -25.32
N GLY A 510 -7.98 -10.79 -24.49
CA GLY A 510 -7.38 -11.11 -23.20
C GLY A 510 -8.43 -11.56 -22.18
N LEU A 511 -8.01 -12.24 -21.11
CA LEU A 511 -8.94 -12.67 -20.06
C LEU A 511 -9.61 -11.48 -19.33
N ALA A 512 -8.94 -10.33 -19.26
CA ALA A 512 -9.51 -9.09 -18.74
C ALA A 512 -10.66 -8.57 -19.61
N ASN A 513 -10.59 -8.84 -20.93
CA ASN A 513 -11.52 -8.38 -21.94
C ASN A 513 -12.76 -9.27 -22.04
N ILE A 514 -12.92 -10.28 -21.18
CA ILE A 514 -14.14 -11.07 -21.08
C ILE A 514 -14.79 -10.69 -19.76
N GLU A 515 -15.98 -10.11 -19.82
CA GLU A 515 -16.70 -9.68 -18.62
C GLU A 515 -17.27 -10.90 -17.87
N SER A 516 -17.20 -10.84 -16.55
CA SER A 516 -17.69 -11.90 -15.68
C SER A 516 -19.22 -12.02 -15.77
N ASN A 517 -19.75 -13.23 -15.85
CA ASN A 517 -21.19 -13.56 -15.86
C ASN A 517 -22.04 -13.06 -17.05
N THR A 518 -21.61 -12.06 -17.82
CA THR A 518 -22.46 -11.45 -18.86
C THR A 518 -22.33 -12.12 -20.22
N GLY A 519 -21.15 -12.68 -20.50
CA GLY A 519 -20.78 -13.16 -21.83
C GLY A 519 -20.43 -12.06 -22.82
N GLN A 520 -20.38 -10.80 -22.36
CA GLN A 520 -19.82 -9.69 -23.10
C GLN A 520 -18.30 -9.76 -23.08
N PHE A 521 -17.69 -9.23 -24.13
CA PHE A 521 -16.25 -9.28 -24.29
C PHE A 521 -15.77 -8.30 -25.36
N GLU A 522 -14.47 -8.03 -25.39
CA GLU A 522 -13.84 -7.07 -26.29
C GLU A 522 -12.66 -7.69 -27.05
N GLN A 523 -12.59 -7.42 -28.36
CA GLN A 523 -11.43 -7.71 -29.19
C GLN A 523 -10.54 -6.47 -29.31
N VAL A 524 -9.29 -6.60 -28.89
CA VAL A 524 -8.32 -5.51 -28.94
C VAL A 524 -7.32 -5.78 -30.07
N PRO A 525 -7.11 -4.83 -31.03
CA PRO A 525 -6.02 -4.91 -31.99
C PRO A 525 -4.69 -4.93 -31.24
N THR A 526 -3.95 -6.03 -31.35
CA THR A 526 -2.74 -6.26 -30.55
C THR A 526 -1.61 -6.66 -31.49
N PRO A 527 -0.45 -5.99 -31.46
CA PRO A 527 0.72 -6.44 -32.23
C PRO A 527 1.11 -7.86 -31.81
N SER A 528 1.38 -8.76 -32.74
CA SER A 528 1.71 -10.16 -32.44
C SER A 528 2.99 -10.30 -31.60
N ASP A 529 4.00 -9.45 -31.87
CA ASP A 529 5.29 -9.42 -31.14
C ASP A 529 5.13 -9.07 -29.66
N SER A 530 4.03 -8.41 -29.33
CA SER A 530 3.64 -8.01 -27.97
C SER A 530 3.33 -9.23 -27.08
N LEU A 531 2.85 -10.32 -27.70
CA LEU A 531 2.37 -11.53 -27.04
C LEU A 531 3.48 -12.58 -27.02
N LYS A 532 4.24 -12.59 -25.91
CA LYS A 532 5.32 -13.56 -25.69
C LYS A 532 4.84 -14.96 -25.33
N SER A 533 3.63 -15.05 -24.77
CA SER A 533 2.98 -16.32 -24.46
C SER A 533 2.20 -16.84 -25.66
N SER A 534 2.04 -18.16 -25.71
CA SER A 534 1.17 -18.78 -26.70
C SER A 534 -0.28 -18.32 -26.53
N VAL A 535 -0.99 -18.21 -27.66
CA VAL A 535 -2.41 -17.89 -27.72
C VAL A 535 -3.14 -18.96 -28.52
N LYS A 536 -4.44 -19.09 -28.28
CA LYS A 536 -5.29 -20.01 -29.04
C LYS A 536 -6.05 -19.24 -30.11
N MET A 537 -6.14 -19.80 -31.31
CA MET A 537 -6.96 -19.27 -32.38
C MET A 537 -8.43 -19.69 -32.19
N TYR A 538 -9.36 -18.80 -32.49
CA TYR A 538 -10.79 -19.08 -32.58
C TYR A 538 -11.38 -18.58 -33.91
N GLN A 539 -12.50 -19.17 -34.29
CA GLN A 539 -13.28 -18.81 -35.48
C GLN A 539 -14.61 -18.14 -35.07
N PRO A 540 -15.25 -17.38 -35.99
CA PRO A 540 -16.63 -16.95 -35.81
C PRO A 540 -17.57 -18.10 -35.40
N GLY A 541 -18.33 -17.89 -34.33
CA GLY A 541 -19.24 -18.88 -33.75
C GLY A 541 -18.61 -19.82 -32.72
N ASP A 542 -17.30 -19.76 -32.47
CA ASP A 542 -16.66 -20.52 -31.38
C ASP A 542 -17.00 -19.91 -30.01
N ILE A 543 -16.99 -20.75 -28.97
CA ILE A 543 -17.24 -20.36 -27.58
C ILE A 543 -15.93 -20.37 -26.82
N ILE A 544 -15.66 -19.29 -26.10
CA ILE A 544 -14.49 -19.13 -25.23
C ILE A 544 -14.89 -19.43 -23.80
N PHE A 545 -14.14 -20.29 -23.11
CA PHE A 545 -14.29 -20.56 -21.69
C PHE A 545 -12.98 -20.26 -20.94
N ALA A 546 -13.01 -19.37 -19.95
CA ALA A 546 -11.86 -19.09 -19.11
C ALA A 546 -11.57 -20.24 -18.12
N LYS A 547 -10.41 -20.89 -18.24
CA LYS A 547 -10.00 -21.96 -17.31
C LYS A 547 -9.47 -21.40 -15.99
N MET A 548 -8.87 -20.21 -16.01
CA MET A 548 -8.36 -19.53 -14.81
C MET A 548 -9.48 -18.78 -14.11
N ARG A 549 -9.61 -18.98 -12.79
CA ARG A 549 -10.68 -18.43 -11.94
C ARG A 549 -12.06 -18.71 -12.55
N PRO A 550 -12.42 -19.98 -12.78
CA PRO A 550 -13.69 -20.32 -13.41
C PRO A 550 -14.88 -19.76 -12.63
N ASN A 551 -14.77 -19.58 -11.30
CA ASN A 551 -15.79 -18.93 -10.48
C ASN A 551 -16.26 -17.55 -10.99
N LEU A 552 -15.46 -16.83 -11.79
CA LEU A 552 -15.85 -15.54 -12.41
C LEU A 552 -16.75 -15.70 -13.64
N ARG A 553 -16.94 -16.92 -14.12
CA ARG A 553 -17.85 -17.27 -15.22
C ARG A 553 -17.65 -16.53 -16.53
N LYS A 554 -16.38 -16.28 -16.86
CA LYS A 554 -15.97 -15.64 -18.10
C LYS A 554 -16.09 -16.63 -19.26
N VAL A 555 -17.25 -16.61 -19.92
CA VAL A 555 -17.55 -17.43 -21.10
C VAL A 555 -18.24 -16.57 -22.14
N ALA A 556 -17.77 -16.57 -23.38
CA ALA A 556 -18.31 -15.70 -24.43
C ALA A 556 -18.46 -16.45 -25.76
N LEU A 557 -19.50 -16.10 -26.53
CA LEU A 557 -19.68 -16.57 -27.90
C LEU A 557 -19.04 -15.56 -28.87
N MET A 558 -18.09 -15.99 -29.69
CA MET A 558 -17.35 -15.12 -30.59
C MET A 558 -18.15 -14.83 -31.86
N SER A 559 -18.97 -13.78 -31.87
CA SER A 559 -19.91 -13.48 -32.96
C SER A 559 -19.39 -12.53 -34.05
N PHE A 560 -18.08 -12.42 -34.28
CA PHE A 560 -17.52 -11.51 -35.31
C PHE A 560 -17.50 -12.09 -36.71
N ALA A 561 -17.21 -11.23 -37.69
CA ALA A 561 -17.03 -11.61 -39.08
C ALA A 561 -15.71 -12.36 -39.35
N GLU A 562 -14.63 -12.10 -38.58
CA GLU A 562 -13.30 -12.65 -38.85
C GLU A 562 -12.75 -13.48 -37.67
N PRO A 563 -11.82 -14.43 -37.94
CA PRO A 563 -11.13 -15.19 -36.91
C PRO A 563 -10.26 -14.31 -35.98
N GLY A 564 -9.98 -14.81 -34.79
CA GLY A 564 -9.17 -14.09 -33.80
C GLY A 564 -8.38 -15.00 -32.87
N PHE A 565 -7.77 -14.39 -31.86
CA PHE A 565 -6.92 -15.06 -30.89
C PHE A 565 -7.34 -14.75 -29.46
N VAL A 566 -7.20 -15.72 -28.57
CA VAL A 566 -7.53 -15.62 -27.15
C VAL A 566 -6.37 -16.11 -26.30
N SER A 567 -6.29 -15.64 -25.06
CA SER A 567 -5.34 -16.15 -24.06
C SER A 567 -5.32 -17.68 -23.99
N SER A 568 -4.14 -18.28 -23.82
CA SER A 568 -3.97 -19.72 -23.59
C SER A 568 -4.61 -20.24 -22.28
N GLU A 569 -4.96 -19.33 -21.38
CA GLU A 569 -5.77 -19.60 -20.19
C GLU A 569 -7.25 -19.86 -20.52
N CYS A 570 -7.66 -19.73 -21.78
CA CYS A 570 -8.99 -20.09 -22.26
C CYS A 570 -9.01 -21.44 -22.99
N SER A 571 -10.17 -22.08 -23.00
CA SER A 571 -10.52 -23.16 -23.94
C SER A 571 -11.44 -22.59 -25.02
N VAL A 572 -11.25 -23.06 -26.25
CA VAL A 572 -12.02 -22.65 -27.43
C VAL A 572 -12.84 -23.84 -27.88
N PHE A 573 -14.16 -23.71 -27.89
CA PHE A 573 -15.09 -24.79 -28.21
C PHE A 573 -15.87 -24.47 -29.48
N ALA A 574 -15.80 -25.34 -30.47
CA ALA A 574 -16.65 -25.31 -31.65
C ALA A 574 -17.82 -26.28 -31.44
N ALA A 575 -19.06 -25.80 -31.47
CA ALA A 575 -20.24 -26.68 -31.37
C ALA A 575 -20.32 -27.63 -32.58
N ASN A 576 -20.51 -28.92 -32.31
CA ASN A 576 -20.57 -29.94 -33.36
C ASN A 576 -21.87 -29.82 -34.17
N LYS A 577 -21.79 -30.14 -35.46
CA LYS A 577 -22.93 -30.16 -36.38
C LYS A 577 -23.37 -31.60 -36.67
N ALA A 578 -24.66 -31.80 -36.86
CA ALA A 578 -25.22 -33.04 -37.39
C ALA A 578 -24.95 -33.17 -38.90
N SER A 579 -25.26 -34.35 -39.45
CA SER A 579 -25.08 -34.66 -40.89
C SER A 579 -25.89 -33.75 -41.81
N ASP A 580 -26.97 -33.15 -41.33
CA ASP A 580 -27.80 -32.17 -42.03
C ASP A 580 -27.21 -30.74 -42.01
N GLY A 581 -26.02 -30.55 -41.42
CA GLY A 581 -25.33 -29.26 -41.31
C GLY A 581 -25.85 -28.35 -40.18
N THR A 582 -26.86 -28.78 -39.43
CA THR A 582 -27.38 -28.03 -38.28
C THR A 582 -26.57 -28.31 -37.02
N TYR A 583 -26.52 -27.37 -36.08
CA TYR A 583 -25.84 -27.59 -34.81
C TYR A 583 -26.56 -28.64 -33.95
N LEU A 584 -25.79 -29.51 -33.27
CA LEU A 584 -26.34 -30.42 -32.27
C LEU A 584 -26.93 -29.62 -31.10
N ILE A 585 -26.18 -28.60 -30.65
CA ILE A 585 -26.64 -27.61 -29.68
C ILE A 585 -26.33 -26.21 -30.21
N ASP A 586 -27.30 -25.30 -30.13
CA ASP A 586 -27.09 -23.91 -30.53
C ASP A 586 -25.92 -23.28 -29.73
N PRO A 587 -24.92 -22.66 -30.40
CA PRO A 587 -23.75 -22.10 -29.73
C PRO A 587 -24.07 -21.04 -28.68
N LEU A 588 -25.12 -20.23 -28.89
CA LEU A 588 -25.54 -19.23 -27.92
C LEU A 588 -26.05 -19.90 -26.65
N ILE A 589 -26.92 -20.91 -26.78
CA ILE A 589 -27.45 -21.67 -25.65
C ILE A 589 -26.32 -22.39 -24.90
N LEU A 590 -25.40 -23.03 -25.61
CA LEU A 590 -24.26 -23.69 -24.98
C LEU A 590 -23.40 -22.69 -24.19
N SER A 591 -23.15 -21.49 -24.74
CA SER A 591 -22.41 -20.44 -24.02
C SER A 591 -23.12 -20.01 -22.72
N VAL A 592 -24.45 -19.92 -22.74
CA VAL A 592 -25.28 -19.59 -21.57
C VAL A 592 -25.22 -20.72 -20.53
N LEU A 593 -25.35 -21.98 -20.97
CA LEU A 593 -25.24 -23.14 -20.08
C LEU A 593 -23.87 -23.20 -19.40
N LEU A 594 -22.79 -22.92 -20.13
CA LEU A 594 -21.43 -22.84 -19.56
C LEU A 594 -21.25 -21.68 -18.54
N ARG A 595 -22.13 -20.65 -18.56
CA ARG A 595 -22.19 -19.58 -17.54
C ARG A 595 -23.13 -19.90 -16.36
N SER A 596 -23.90 -20.98 -16.43
CA SER A 596 -24.93 -21.29 -15.43
C SER A 596 -24.39 -21.96 -14.17
N ASP A 597 -25.09 -21.78 -13.04
CA ASP A 597 -24.82 -22.49 -11.77
C ASP A 597 -24.74 -24.01 -11.94
N PHE A 598 -25.49 -24.54 -12.91
CA PHE A 598 -25.51 -25.96 -13.24
C PHE A 598 -24.12 -26.46 -13.66
N VAL A 599 -23.41 -25.73 -14.55
CA VAL A 599 -22.04 -26.09 -14.95
C VAL A 599 -21.05 -25.80 -13.83
N TYR A 600 -21.17 -24.66 -13.14
CA TYR A 600 -20.27 -24.34 -12.02
C TYR A 600 -20.30 -25.37 -10.90
N GLY A 601 -21.48 -25.89 -10.55
CA GLY A 601 -21.61 -26.98 -9.58
C GLY A 601 -20.83 -28.24 -9.96
N GLN A 602 -20.69 -28.53 -11.27
CA GLN A 602 -19.94 -29.70 -11.74
C GLN A 602 -18.43 -29.49 -11.64
N ILE A 603 -17.94 -28.25 -11.75
CA ILE A 603 -16.51 -28.00 -11.91
C ILE A 603 -15.81 -27.43 -10.70
N MET A 604 -16.49 -26.66 -9.84
CA MET A 604 -15.79 -25.89 -8.81
C MET A 604 -15.07 -26.76 -7.77
N HIS A 605 -15.55 -27.97 -7.51
CA HIS A 605 -14.89 -28.92 -6.62
C HIS A 605 -13.62 -29.56 -7.22
N LEU A 606 -13.42 -29.46 -8.54
CA LEU A 606 -12.23 -29.93 -9.24
C LEU A 606 -11.11 -28.86 -9.27
N VAL A 607 -11.48 -27.62 -8.96
CA VAL A 607 -10.58 -26.47 -8.98
C VAL A 607 -9.79 -26.42 -7.66
N ALA A 608 -8.46 -26.39 -7.75
CA ALA A 608 -7.54 -26.30 -6.63
C ALA A 608 -6.48 -25.20 -6.87
N GLY A 609 -5.79 -24.77 -5.81
CA GLY A 609 -4.76 -23.73 -5.87
C GLY A 609 -5.15 -22.42 -5.18
N ILE A 610 -4.13 -21.64 -4.82
CA ILE A 610 -4.26 -20.35 -4.13
C ILE A 610 -4.24 -19.21 -5.15
N GLY A 611 -5.10 -18.19 -4.96
CA GLY A 611 -5.09 -16.92 -5.70
C GLY A 611 -5.57 -16.97 -7.16
N ARG A 612 -5.03 -17.85 -8.01
CA ARG A 612 -5.38 -17.99 -9.45
C ARG A 612 -5.65 -19.47 -9.82
N PRO A 613 -6.68 -20.09 -9.24
CA PRO A 613 -6.92 -21.51 -9.46
C PRO A 613 -7.43 -21.79 -10.88
N ARG A 614 -7.18 -23.00 -11.38
CA ARG A 614 -7.48 -23.40 -12.77
C ARG A 614 -8.24 -24.72 -12.80
N ILE A 615 -9.10 -24.88 -13.81
CA ILE A 615 -9.68 -26.18 -14.16
C ILE A 615 -8.86 -26.88 -15.25
N ASN A 616 -8.72 -28.19 -15.16
CA ASN A 616 -8.09 -28.99 -16.20
C ASN A 616 -9.01 -29.11 -17.44
N SER A 617 -8.48 -28.93 -18.65
CA SER A 617 -9.25 -29.07 -19.89
C SER A 617 -9.92 -30.45 -20.03
N LYS A 618 -9.25 -31.53 -19.61
CA LYS A 618 -9.81 -32.89 -19.68
C LYS A 618 -11.04 -33.03 -18.79
N GLU A 619 -11.01 -32.44 -17.60
CA GLU A 619 -12.13 -32.44 -16.65
C GLU A 619 -13.27 -31.56 -17.15
N LEU A 620 -12.97 -30.38 -17.68
CA LEU A 620 -13.95 -29.49 -18.29
C LEU A 620 -14.74 -30.19 -19.41
N LEU A 621 -14.05 -30.98 -20.24
CA LEU A 621 -14.65 -31.75 -21.32
C LEU A 621 -15.57 -32.89 -20.84
N GLN A 622 -15.49 -33.31 -19.57
CA GLN A 622 -16.39 -34.32 -18.99
C GLN A 622 -17.67 -33.73 -18.40
N VAL A 623 -17.83 -32.40 -18.38
CA VAL A 623 -19.05 -31.74 -17.90
C VAL A 623 -20.26 -32.25 -18.67
N MET A 624 -21.31 -32.61 -17.94
CA MET A 624 -22.57 -33.09 -18.53
C MET A 624 -23.44 -31.89 -18.91
N ILE A 625 -23.93 -31.88 -20.14
CA ILE A 625 -24.77 -30.84 -20.71
C ILE A 625 -26.09 -31.46 -21.19
N PRO A 626 -27.26 -30.91 -20.79
CA PRO A 626 -28.54 -31.36 -21.31
C PRO A 626 -28.68 -30.96 -22.77
N LEU A 627 -29.16 -31.90 -23.60
CA LEU A 627 -29.38 -31.69 -25.03
C LEU A 627 -30.88 -31.74 -25.35
N PRO A 628 -31.61 -30.61 -25.18
CA PRO A 628 -33.02 -30.55 -25.51
C PRO A 628 -33.26 -30.65 -27.03
N PRO A 629 -34.48 -31.06 -27.47
CA PRO A 629 -34.90 -31.02 -28.87
C PRO A 629 -34.74 -29.64 -29.52
N LYS A 630 -34.60 -29.59 -30.85
CA LYS A 630 -34.28 -28.34 -31.59
C LYS A 630 -35.35 -27.25 -31.44
N ASP A 631 -36.62 -27.64 -31.39
CA ASP A 631 -37.76 -26.74 -31.15
C ASP A 631 -37.69 -26.09 -29.76
N VAL A 632 -37.32 -26.86 -28.74
CA VAL A 632 -37.11 -26.36 -27.38
C VAL A 632 -35.89 -25.45 -27.32
N GLN A 633 -34.80 -25.79 -28.02
CA GLN A 633 -33.63 -24.92 -28.13
C GLN A 633 -34.00 -23.56 -28.73
N GLU A 634 -34.75 -23.55 -29.83
CA GLU A 634 -35.17 -22.32 -30.49
C GLU A 634 -36.06 -21.44 -29.58
N GLU A 635 -36.96 -22.06 -28.81
CA GLU A 635 -37.78 -21.35 -27.83
C GLU A 635 -36.92 -20.72 -26.71
N ILE A 636 -35.99 -21.48 -26.12
CA ILE A 636 -35.07 -20.97 -25.10
C ILE A 636 -34.23 -19.81 -25.65
N ARG A 637 -33.71 -19.96 -26.86
CA ARG A 637 -32.92 -18.93 -27.53
C ARG A 637 -33.74 -17.65 -27.73
N ARG A 638 -34.98 -17.76 -28.22
CA ARG A 638 -35.87 -16.61 -28.42
C ARG A 638 -36.15 -15.89 -27.10
N GLN A 639 -36.42 -16.65 -26.03
CA GLN A 639 -36.63 -16.09 -24.70
C GLN A 639 -35.38 -15.37 -24.18
N TYR A 640 -34.20 -16.00 -24.30
CA TYR A 640 -32.93 -15.38 -23.90
C TYR A 640 -32.66 -14.08 -24.64
N LEU A 641 -32.76 -14.08 -25.97
CA LEU A 641 -32.55 -12.87 -26.79
C LEU A 641 -33.54 -11.76 -26.45
N SER A 642 -34.82 -12.10 -26.22
CA SER A 642 -35.83 -11.15 -25.79
C SER A 642 -35.50 -10.50 -24.44
N GLN A 643 -35.09 -11.29 -23.44
CA GLN A 643 -34.72 -10.77 -22.13
C GLN A 643 -33.41 -9.99 -22.17
N HIS A 644 -32.42 -10.47 -22.94
CA HIS A 644 -31.16 -9.75 -23.14
C HIS A 644 -31.39 -8.39 -23.79
N GLN A 645 -32.27 -8.30 -24.78
CA GLN A 645 -32.64 -7.00 -25.38
C GLN A 645 -33.29 -6.07 -24.36
N LYS A 646 -34.15 -6.57 -23.47
CA LYS A 646 -34.72 -5.76 -22.39
C LYS A 646 -33.65 -5.23 -21.44
N VAL A 647 -32.66 -6.06 -21.09
CA VAL A 647 -31.53 -5.64 -20.25
C VAL A 647 -30.70 -4.55 -20.95
N GLU A 648 -30.40 -4.70 -22.24
CA GLU A 648 -29.66 -3.68 -22.99
C GLU A 648 -30.46 -2.38 -23.15
N ASN A 649 -31.78 -2.46 -23.36
CA ASN A 649 -32.66 -1.29 -23.35
C ASN A 649 -32.64 -0.61 -21.97
N LEU A 650 -32.75 -1.36 -20.87
CA LEU A 650 -32.67 -0.81 -19.51
C LEU A 650 -31.32 -0.15 -19.22
N LYS A 651 -30.20 -0.73 -19.69
CA LYS A 651 -28.87 -0.12 -19.56
C LYS A 651 -28.79 1.19 -20.35
N SER A 652 -29.32 1.21 -21.57
CA SER A 652 -29.41 2.42 -22.39
C SER A 652 -30.28 3.49 -21.71
N ASP A 653 -31.42 3.09 -21.15
CA ASP A 653 -32.33 3.98 -20.43
C ASP A 653 -31.64 4.55 -19.19
N ILE A 654 -30.97 3.72 -18.37
CA ILE A 654 -30.18 4.18 -17.21
C ILE A 654 -29.10 5.17 -17.65
N GLY A 655 -28.37 4.89 -18.72
CA GLY A 655 -27.40 5.83 -19.29
C GLY A 655 -28.05 7.17 -19.65
N SER A 656 -29.19 7.12 -20.35
CA SER A 656 -29.95 8.32 -20.73
C SER A 656 -30.52 9.07 -19.52
N PHE A 657 -30.92 8.37 -18.45
CA PHE A 657 -31.37 8.97 -17.19
C PHE A 657 -30.22 9.61 -16.43
N LEU A 658 -29.03 9.00 -16.45
CA LEU A 658 -27.81 9.59 -15.89
C LEU A 658 -27.43 10.88 -16.63
N ASP A 659 -27.43 10.84 -17.95
CA ASP A 659 -27.17 12.00 -18.81
C ASP A 659 -28.24 13.08 -18.57
N ARG A 660 -29.51 12.69 -18.50
CA ARG A 660 -30.63 13.60 -18.22
C ARG A 660 -30.55 14.18 -16.81
N SER A 661 -30.12 13.41 -15.82
CA SER A 661 -29.89 13.88 -14.45
C SER A 661 -28.77 14.91 -14.42
N GLN A 662 -27.66 14.67 -15.12
CA GLN A 662 -26.57 15.65 -15.26
C GLN A 662 -27.06 16.91 -15.99
N LEU A 663 -27.85 16.76 -17.05
CA LEU A 663 -28.46 17.87 -17.78
C LEU A 663 -29.45 18.65 -16.91
N MET A 664 -30.27 17.98 -16.10
CA MET A 664 -31.22 18.61 -15.18
C MET A 664 -30.49 19.36 -14.05
N LEU A 665 -29.42 18.80 -13.50
CA LEU A 665 -28.53 19.52 -12.55
C LEU A 665 -27.96 20.78 -13.20
N THR A 666 -27.45 20.66 -14.43
CA THR A 666 -26.89 21.79 -15.19
C THR A 666 -27.96 22.84 -15.53
N SER A 667 -29.17 22.38 -15.86
CA SER A 667 -30.33 23.21 -16.18
C SER A 667 -30.93 23.89 -14.96
N LEU A 668 -30.99 23.20 -13.81
CA LEU A 668 -31.48 23.75 -12.54
C LEU A 668 -30.58 24.90 -12.06
N VAL A 669 -29.26 24.74 -12.19
CA VAL A 669 -28.32 25.84 -11.93
C VAL A 669 -28.59 27.02 -12.85
N LYS A 670 -28.82 26.77 -14.15
CA LYS A 670 -29.19 27.82 -15.11
C LYS A 670 -30.53 28.49 -14.77
N GLU A 671 -31.56 27.73 -14.43
CA GLU A 671 -32.90 28.26 -14.13
C GLU A 671 -32.91 29.02 -12.80
N LEU A 672 -32.21 28.54 -11.77
CA LEU A 672 -32.01 29.26 -10.52
C LEU A 672 -31.34 30.61 -10.79
N VAL A 673 -30.25 30.62 -11.55
CA VAL A 673 -29.59 31.87 -11.97
C VAL A 673 -30.53 32.78 -12.77
N CYS A 674 -31.32 32.24 -13.70
CA CYS A 674 -32.31 33.03 -14.46
C CYS A 674 -33.45 33.58 -13.58
N SER A 675 -33.89 32.84 -12.57
CA SER A 675 -34.93 33.26 -11.63
C SER A 675 -34.44 34.32 -10.64
N PHE A 676 -33.15 34.30 -10.29
CA PHE A 676 -32.51 35.34 -9.47
C PHE A 676 -32.31 36.67 -10.23
N ILE A 677 -32.29 36.65 -11.57
CA ILE A 677 -31.82 37.79 -12.36
C ILE A 677 -32.95 38.53 -13.11
N GLY A 678 -34.16 37.96 -13.28
CA GLY A 678 -35.28 38.67 -13.93
C GLY A 678 -34.95 39.10 -15.37
N SER A 679 -35.08 38.17 -16.32
CA SER A 679 -34.62 38.36 -17.71
C SER A 679 -35.40 39.47 -18.49
N PRO A 680 -34.73 40.20 -19.41
CA PRO A 680 -34.44 39.64 -20.72
C PRO A 680 -33.05 39.93 -21.33
N LYS A 681 -32.54 38.90 -22.02
CA LYS A 681 -31.47 38.86 -23.04
C LYS A 681 -30.05 39.24 -22.59
N ILE A 682 -29.21 38.21 -22.40
CA ILE A 682 -27.76 38.35 -22.58
C ILE A 682 -27.40 37.80 -23.96
N THR A 683 -27.25 38.74 -24.88
CA THR A 683 -26.47 38.65 -26.11
C THR A 683 -25.02 38.29 -25.81
N SER A 684 -24.43 37.43 -26.63
CA SER A 684 -22.99 37.26 -26.91
C SER A 684 -22.03 37.50 -25.73
N PHE A 685 -21.41 36.43 -25.23
CA PHE A 685 -20.17 36.56 -24.46
C PHE A 685 -19.15 37.33 -25.31
N MET A 686 -18.86 38.56 -24.88
CA MET A 686 -17.75 39.34 -25.40
C MET A 686 -16.43 38.65 -24.99
N PRO A 687 -15.39 38.73 -25.83
CA PRO A 687 -14.04 38.42 -25.41
C PRO A 687 -13.70 39.36 -24.25
N ILE A 688 -13.11 38.83 -23.18
CA ILE A 688 -12.48 39.68 -22.17
C ILE A 688 -11.30 40.34 -22.87
N GLU A 689 -11.45 41.63 -23.22
CA GLU A 689 -10.34 42.47 -23.65
C GLU A 689 -9.24 42.42 -22.59
N ASN A 690 -8.00 42.30 -23.07
CA ASN A 690 -6.74 42.42 -22.34
C ASN A 690 -6.84 43.47 -21.21
N LYS A 691 -7.18 43.03 -20.00
CA LYS A 691 -6.81 43.75 -18.78
C LYS A 691 -5.42 43.29 -18.41
N GLU A 692 -4.50 44.23 -18.25
CA GLU A 692 -3.19 44.02 -17.64
C GLU A 692 -3.38 43.15 -16.38
N MET A 693 -2.95 41.89 -16.42
CA MET A 693 -3.04 41.01 -15.28
C MET A 693 -1.99 41.46 -14.27
N ALA A 694 -2.44 41.89 -13.09
CA ALA A 694 -1.60 42.18 -11.94
C ALA A 694 -1.85 41.16 -10.82
N LEU A 695 -0.85 40.95 -9.96
CA LEU A 695 -0.99 40.15 -8.75
C LEU A 695 -1.80 40.99 -7.73
N THR A 696 -3.12 40.86 -7.75
CA THR A 696 -4.05 41.58 -6.87
C THR A 696 -4.79 40.59 -5.97
N ALA A 697 -5.41 41.08 -4.89
CA ALA A 697 -6.19 40.21 -4.01
C ALA A 697 -7.37 39.54 -4.72
N GLU A 698 -7.91 40.17 -5.76
CA GLU A 698 -8.98 39.61 -6.60
C GLU A 698 -8.44 38.51 -7.51
N SER A 699 -7.32 38.74 -8.23
CA SER A 699 -6.74 37.71 -9.09
C SER A 699 -6.27 36.49 -8.28
N LEU A 700 -5.64 36.69 -7.12
CA LEU A 700 -5.27 35.62 -6.20
C LEU A 700 -6.48 34.77 -5.79
N ARG A 701 -7.62 35.38 -5.44
CA ARG A 701 -8.83 34.62 -5.07
C ARG A 701 -9.40 33.83 -6.25
N THR A 702 -9.55 34.46 -7.41
CA THR A 702 -10.16 33.82 -8.59
C THR A 702 -9.35 32.61 -9.06
N PHE A 703 -8.03 32.78 -9.23
CA PHE A 703 -7.17 31.72 -9.75
C PHE A 703 -6.92 30.62 -8.70
N LEU A 704 -6.70 30.96 -7.42
CA LEU A 704 -6.42 29.95 -6.39
C LEU A 704 -7.65 29.14 -5.98
N ARG A 705 -8.87 29.67 -6.14
CA ARG A 705 -10.10 28.89 -5.94
C ARG A 705 -10.45 27.98 -7.12
N GLY A 706 -9.71 28.06 -8.23
CA GLY A 706 -9.98 27.28 -9.44
C GLY A 706 -11.24 27.74 -10.18
N GLU A 707 -11.59 29.03 -10.06
CA GLU A 707 -12.80 29.61 -10.68
C GLU A 707 -12.55 30.09 -12.12
N SER A 708 -11.28 30.15 -12.55
CA SER A 708 -10.85 30.53 -13.90
C SER A 708 -10.66 29.32 -14.80
N ASN A 709 -10.64 29.54 -16.12
CA ASN A 709 -10.28 28.46 -17.04
C ASN A 709 -8.79 28.06 -16.87
N PRO A 710 -8.41 26.83 -17.24
CA PRO A 710 -7.05 26.32 -16.99
C PRO A 710 -5.96 27.04 -17.79
N LEU A 711 -6.28 27.61 -18.95
CA LEU A 711 -5.33 28.30 -19.82
C LEU A 711 -4.93 29.66 -19.22
N ASP A 712 -5.92 30.40 -18.72
CA ASP A 712 -5.70 31.66 -18.02
C ASP A 712 -5.00 31.42 -16.69
N THR A 713 -5.36 30.35 -15.99
CA THR A 713 -4.69 29.95 -14.73
C THR A 713 -3.23 29.59 -14.97
N LEU A 714 -2.92 28.85 -16.04
CA LEU A 714 -1.54 28.52 -16.43
C LEU A 714 -0.73 29.78 -16.76
N SER A 715 -1.33 30.72 -17.49
CA SER A 715 -0.70 32.00 -17.84
C SER A 715 -0.45 32.83 -16.58
N TRP A 716 -1.45 32.96 -15.70
CA TRP A 716 -1.30 33.65 -14.41
C TRP A 716 -0.21 33.05 -13.53
N LEU A 717 -0.16 31.71 -13.42
CA LEU A 717 0.89 31.01 -12.66
C LEU A 717 2.28 31.33 -13.21
N THR A 718 2.44 31.28 -14.53
CA THR A 718 3.73 31.45 -15.21
C THR A 718 4.21 32.90 -15.19
N ASP A 719 3.31 33.83 -15.46
CA ASP A 719 3.67 35.22 -15.78
C ASP A 719 3.66 36.13 -14.54
N LEU A 720 2.97 35.74 -13.45
CA LEU A 720 2.78 36.59 -12.27
C LEU A 720 3.12 35.89 -10.95
N PHE A 721 2.46 34.76 -10.66
CA PHE A 721 2.57 34.14 -9.34
C PHE A 721 3.95 33.51 -9.10
N LEU A 722 4.44 32.68 -10.02
CA LEU A 722 5.74 32.03 -9.88
C LEU A 722 6.93 32.99 -9.90
N PRO A 723 6.96 34.06 -10.73
CA PRO A 723 7.99 35.08 -10.64
C PRO A 723 8.12 35.72 -9.25
N GLU A 724 7.00 36.02 -8.58
CA GLU A 724 7.01 36.56 -7.22
C GLU A 724 7.50 35.53 -6.19
N VAL A 725 7.06 34.27 -6.30
CA VAL A 725 7.57 33.16 -5.47
C VAL A 725 9.09 32.97 -5.66
N LEU A 726 9.57 32.98 -6.91
CA LEU A 726 10.98 32.80 -7.27
C LEU A 726 11.85 33.94 -6.73
N LYS A 727 11.36 35.18 -6.80
CA LYS A 727 12.03 36.36 -6.24
C LYS A 727 12.25 36.18 -4.74
N ARG A 728 11.20 35.83 -4.00
CA ARG A 728 11.26 35.61 -2.54
C ARG A 728 12.13 34.44 -2.16
N LEU A 729 12.05 33.34 -2.90
CA LEU A 729 12.89 32.14 -2.67
C LEU A 729 14.39 32.44 -2.70
N ASN A 730 14.82 33.42 -3.49
CA ASN A 730 16.22 33.83 -3.61
C ASN A 730 16.59 35.02 -2.70
N GLU A 731 15.69 35.49 -1.83
CA GLU A 731 16.01 36.51 -0.82
C GLU A 731 17.01 35.96 0.21
N THR A 732 17.83 36.86 0.76
CA THR A 732 18.93 36.50 1.64
C THR A 732 18.43 35.68 2.84
N ASP A 733 17.31 36.04 3.46
CA ASP A 733 16.79 35.32 4.64
C ASP A 733 16.31 33.89 4.31
N VAL A 734 15.71 33.65 3.13
CA VAL A 734 15.33 32.31 2.66
C VAL A 734 16.58 31.52 2.34
N ARG A 735 17.53 32.11 1.60
CA ARG A 735 18.84 31.50 1.33
C ARG A 735 19.58 31.18 2.63
N ARG A 736 19.37 31.95 3.71
CA ARG A 736 19.90 31.65 5.06
C ARG A 736 19.40 30.35 5.64
N ARG A 737 18.12 30.05 5.45
CA ARG A 737 17.51 28.81 5.94
C ARG A 737 17.91 27.58 5.12
N LEU A 738 18.33 27.80 3.87
CA LEU A 738 18.67 26.74 2.92
C LEU A 738 20.19 26.47 2.78
N GLY A 739 21.03 27.30 3.38
CA GLY A 739 22.50 27.27 3.24
C GLY A 739 23.20 26.17 4.06
N ILE A 740 24.43 25.85 3.65
CA ILE A 740 25.35 24.95 4.35
C ILE A 740 26.34 25.79 5.18
N TYR A 741 26.50 25.47 6.47
CA TYR A 741 27.40 26.19 7.37
C TYR A 741 28.87 26.03 6.98
N ALA A 742 29.68 27.05 7.28
CA ALA A 742 31.11 27.05 7.01
C ALA A 742 31.81 25.84 7.67
N GLY A 743 32.54 25.05 6.88
CA GLY A 743 33.26 23.85 7.32
C GLY A 743 32.51 22.52 7.11
N GLU A 744 31.22 22.55 6.76
CA GLU A 744 30.50 21.36 6.34
C GLU A 744 30.79 21.03 4.88
N LYS A 745 31.30 19.83 4.62
CA LYS A 745 31.59 19.37 3.25
C LYS A 745 30.40 18.64 2.66
N ILE A 746 29.99 19.05 1.46
CA ILE A 746 29.06 18.28 0.64
C ILE A 746 29.70 16.89 0.39
N PRO A 747 28.99 15.78 0.67
CA PRO A 747 29.52 14.44 0.45
C PRO A 747 29.98 14.23 -0.99
N GLU A 748 31.20 13.72 -1.18
CA GLU A 748 31.74 13.42 -2.50
C GLU A 748 31.13 12.13 -3.10
N ASN A 749 30.74 11.20 -2.23
CA ASN A 749 30.09 9.94 -2.60
C ASN A 749 28.72 10.18 -3.25
N GLU A 750 28.48 9.50 -4.38
CA GLU A 750 27.28 9.67 -5.21
C GLU A 750 25.96 9.29 -4.52
N ARG A 751 25.96 8.30 -3.63
CA ARG A 751 24.76 7.92 -2.88
C ARG A 751 24.37 9.01 -1.89
N ASN A 752 25.33 9.45 -1.06
CA ASN A 752 25.11 10.49 -0.07
C ASN A 752 24.77 11.85 -0.72
N LEU A 753 25.34 12.15 -1.89
CA LEU A 753 24.99 13.35 -2.64
C LEU A 753 23.55 13.31 -3.16
N THR A 754 23.05 12.15 -3.56
CA THR A 754 21.65 11.97 -3.96
C THR A 754 20.72 12.22 -2.78
N ASP A 755 21.07 11.73 -1.58
CA ASP A 755 20.30 11.98 -0.36
C ASP A 755 20.29 13.46 0.04
N VAL A 756 21.43 14.15 -0.09
CA VAL A 756 21.52 15.60 0.13
C VAL A 756 20.64 16.37 -0.85
N ARG A 757 20.66 16.01 -2.14
CA ARG A 757 19.82 16.64 -3.16
C ARG A 757 18.34 16.47 -2.87
N ASN A 758 17.91 15.24 -2.54
CA ASN A 758 16.51 14.96 -2.18
C ASN A 758 16.08 15.75 -0.95
N ARG A 759 16.96 15.89 0.05
CA ARG A 759 16.68 16.70 1.25
C ARG A 759 16.54 18.18 0.91
N VAL A 760 17.43 18.74 0.09
CA VAL A 760 17.32 20.15 -0.34
C VAL A 760 16.06 20.38 -1.16
N SER A 761 15.73 19.46 -2.08
CA SER A 761 14.48 19.51 -2.84
C SER A 761 13.23 19.54 -1.95
N LEU A 762 13.21 18.70 -0.90
CA LEU A 762 12.10 18.68 0.07
C LEU A 762 12.01 19.98 0.88
N ILE A 763 13.15 20.58 1.28
CA ILE A 763 13.13 21.84 2.02
C ILE A 763 12.66 23.00 1.11
N ILE A 764 13.06 23.02 -0.17
CA ILE A 764 12.56 24.00 -1.14
C ILE A 764 11.03 23.88 -1.28
N GLU A 765 10.50 22.66 -1.36
CA GLU A 765 9.05 22.41 -1.39
C GLU A 765 8.35 22.95 -0.13
N TYR A 766 8.96 22.79 1.05
CA TYR A 766 8.48 23.41 2.29
C TYR A 766 8.46 24.94 2.26
N GLU A 767 9.52 25.54 1.73
CA GLU A 767 9.64 26.98 1.60
C GLU A 767 8.65 27.56 0.58
N VAL A 768 8.35 26.85 -0.51
CA VAL A 768 7.37 27.27 -1.52
C VAL A 768 5.99 27.45 -0.89
N ALA A 769 5.47 26.49 -0.12
CA ALA A 769 4.14 26.64 0.48
C ALA A 769 4.09 27.76 1.52
N ARG A 770 5.16 27.93 2.28
CA ARG A 770 5.29 29.01 3.27
C ARG A 770 5.28 30.38 2.60
N LEU A 771 6.03 30.54 1.51
CA LEU A 771 6.08 31.79 0.74
C LEU A 771 4.76 32.04 -0.01
N ALA A 772 4.15 31.00 -0.57
CA ALA A 772 2.83 31.08 -1.19
C ALA A 772 1.76 31.54 -0.21
N THR A 773 1.83 31.12 1.06
CA THR A 773 0.96 31.60 2.15
C THR A 773 1.26 33.06 2.51
N ARG A 774 2.54 33.45 2.63
CA ARG A 774 2.91 34.85 2.88
C ARG A 774 2.45 35.82 1.80
N ILE A 775 2.44 35.40 0.53
CA ILE A 775 1.89 36.23 -0.56
C ILE A 775 0.40 36.53 -0.29
N LEU A 776 -0.36 35.58 0.24
CA LEU A 776 -1.76 35.82 0.62
C LEU A 776 -1.87 36.82 1.78
N GLU A 777 -1.00 36.69 2.79
CA GLU A 777 -0.94 37.59 3.94
C GLU A 777 -0.62 39.04 3.52
N ASP A 778 0.35 39.23 2.60
CA ASP A 778 0.72 40.56 2.08
C ASP A 778 -0.43 41.24 1.33
N HIS A 779 -1.33 40.44 0.74
CA HIS A 779 -2.54 40.90 0.06
C HIS A 779 -3.79 40.89 0.95
N GLN A 780 -3.64 40.70 2.28
CA GLN A 780 -4.72 40.69 3.27
C GLN A 780 -5.81 39.66 2.96
N ILE A 781 -5.39 38.45 2.55
CA ILE A 781 -6.27 37.34 2.24
C ILE A 781 -6.14 36.29 3.35
N GLU A 782 -7.20 36.13 4.14
CA GLU A 782 -7.26 35.17 5.26
C GLU A 782 -8.24 34.02 5.00
N ASP A 783 -9.09 34.15 3.98
CA ASP A 783 -10.17 33.20 3.67
C ASP A 783 -9.72 31.99 2.83
N ILE A 784 -8.50 32.03 2.29
CA ILE A 784 -7.85 30.94 1.56
C ILE A 784 -6.45 30.71 2.09
N PHE A 785 -6.01 29.45 2.12
CA PHE A 785 -4.67 29.08 2.57
C PHE A 785 -4.16 27.84 1.83
N TRP A 786 -2.84 27.70 1.75
CA TRP A 786 -2.18 26.52 1.21
C TRP A 786 -2.06 25.44 2.29
N SER A 787 -2.38 24.20 1.94
CA SER A 787 -2.31 23.05 2.83
C SER A 787 -1.50 21.93 2.20
N TYR A 788 -0.68 21.25 3.01
CA TYR A 788 -0.04 20.00 2.63
C TYR A 788 -1.04 18.85 2.62
N VAL A 789 -0.87 17.91 1.70
CA VAL A 789 -1.64 16.67 1.63
C VAL A 789 -0.75 15.48 2.03
N VAL A 790 -1.03 14.89 3.20
CA VAL A 790 -0.16 13.86 3.82
C VAL A 790 -0.44 12.44 3.28
N ALA A 791 -1.54 12.23 2.54
CA ALA A 791 -2.11 10.90 2.31
C ALA A 791 -2.34 10.49 0.82
N ASN A 792 -1.87 11.27 -0.17
CA ASN A 792 -2.12 10.99 -1.58
C ASN A 792 -0.85 10.92 -2.42
N ARG A 793 -0.93 10.28 -3.60
CA ARG A 793 0.11 10.35 -4.65
C ARG A 793 0.13 11.70 -5.38
N PHE A 794 -0.96 12.47 -5.32
CA PHE A 794 -1.15 13.81 -5.88
C PHE A 794 -2.32 14.49 -5.13
N PRO A 795 -2.30 15.80 -4.85
CA PRO A 795 -1.19 16.76 -5.02
C PRO A 795 -0.26 16.80 -3.79
N ASP A 796 0.84 17.56 -3.88
CA ASP A 796 1.69 17.89 -2.71
C ASP A 796 1.06 19.04 -1.90
N LEU A 797 0.58 20.07 -2.62
CA LEU A 797 -0.07 21.25 -2.08
C LEU A 797 -1.49 21.40 -2.62
N GLU A 798 -2.43 21.78 -1.75
CA GLU A 798 -3.78 22.18 -2.17
C GLU A 798 -4.21 23.48 -1.50
N VAL A 799 -4.94 24.30 -2.26
CA VAL A 799 -5.60 25.49 -1.72
C VAL A 799 -6.90 25.06 -1.05
N ARG A 800 -7.12 25.55 0.17
CA ARG A 800 -8.35 25.37 0.92
C ARG A 800 -8.95 26.71 1.29
N THR A 801 -10.27 26.77 1.25
CA THR A 801 -11.02 27.90 1.83
C THR A 801 -11.28 27.64 3.31
N SER A 802 -11.56 28.70 4.07
CA SER A 802 -12.03 28.61 5.46
C SER A 802 -13.32 27.79 5.62
N SER A 803 -14.13 27.68 4.56
CA SER A 803 -15.34 26.82 4.50
C SER A 803 -15.05 25.34 4.20
N GLY A 804 -13.79 24.97 3.96
CA GLY A 804 -13.38 23.59 3.65
C GLY A 804 -13.48 23.19 2.18
N SER A 805 -13.83 24.14 1.28
CA SER A 805 -13.82 23.91 -0.17
C SER A 805 -12.40 23.79 -0.70
N ARG A 806 -12.21 22.95 -1.72
CA ARG A 806 -10.91 22.77 -2.40
C ARG A 806 -10.81 23.68 -3.61
N GLY A 807 -9.65 24.32 -3.77
CA GLY A 807 -9.29 25.13 -4.92
C GLY A 807 -8.21 24.47 -5.77
N LEU A 808 -7.23 25.27 -6.20
CA LEU A 808 -6.08 24.84 -6.99
C LEU A 808 -5.27 23.75 -6.26
N ARG A 809 -4.80 22.76 -7.01
CA ARG A 809 -3.94 21.68 -6.51
C ARG A 809 -2.65 21.62 -7.30
N VAL A 810 -1.53 21.49 -6.60
CA VAL A 810 -0.21 21.58 -7.22
C VAL A 810 0.70 20.47 -6.70
N GLU A 811 1.36 19.78 -7.63
CA GLU A 811 2.52 18.94 -7.34
C GLU A 811 3.81 19.74 -7.59
N VAL A 812 4.73 19.74 -6.63
CA VAL A 812 5.95 20.56 -6.67
C VAL A 812 7.16 19.66 -6.83
N LYS A 813 7.98 19.93 -7.85
CA LYS A 813 9.23 19.21 -8.09
C LYS A 813 10.42 20.15 -8.10
N CYS A 814 11.49 19.77 -7.43
CA CYS A 814 12.73 20.54 -7.38
C CYS A 814 13.87 19.75 -8.04
N LEU A 815 14.43 20.29 -9.12
CA LEU A 815 15.44 19.65 -9.95
C LEU A 815 16.77 20.41 -9.86
N GLN A 816 17.84 19.72 -9.45
CA GLN A 816 19.19 20.27 -9.60
C GLN A 816 19.64 20.15 -11.07
N THR A 817 20.09 21.25 -11.70
CA THR A 817 20.31 21.25 -13.15
C THR A 817 21.48 20.37 -13.61
N ILE A 818 22.55 20.25 -12.81
CA ILE A 818 23.75 19.44 -13.13
C ILE A 818 23.71 17.99 -12.60
N ALA A 819 22.60 17.56 -11.97
CA ALA A 819 22.45 16.25 -11.34
C ALA A 819 21.86 15.18 -12.28
N GLU A 820 22.06 13.89 -11.97
CA GLU A 820 21.34 12.81 -12.66
C GLU A 820 19.84 12.86 -12.31
N GLU A 821 18.98 12.70 -13.33
CA GLU A 821 17.50 12.73 -13.34
C GLU A 821 16.77 11.80 -12.35
N LYS A 822 17.47 11.14 -11.41
CA LYS A 822 16.84 10.23 -10.44
C LYS A 822 15.98 10.96 -9.40
N SER A 823 16.10 12.29 -9.25
CA SER A 823 15.47 13.05 -8.16
C SER A 823 14.20 13.82 -8.54
N ALA A 824 13.71 13.75 -9.79
CA ALA A 824 12.48 14.46 -10.20
C ALA A 824 11.63 13.62 -11.17
N ASN A 825 10.65 12.91 -10.60
CA ASN A 825 9.73 12.01 -11.30
C ASN A 825 8.30 12.57 -11.21
N PHE A 826 7.55 12.50 -12.31
CA PHE A 826 6.12 12.77 -12.41
C PHE A 826 5.44 11.55 -13.03
N ASP A 827 5.10 10.57 -12.20
CA ASP A 827 4.45 9.30 -12.57
C ASP A 827 2.95 9.25 -12.20
N THR A 828 2.40 10.36 -11.70
CA THR A 828 0.98 10.53 -11.37
C THR A 828 0.10 10.15 -12.57
N LEU A 829 -0.82 9.21 -12.38
CA LEU A 829 -1.72 8.76 -13.43
C LEU A 829 -2.76 9.83 -13.74
N ARG A 830 -3.14 9.96 -15.02
CA ARG A 830 -4.12 10.97 -15.47
C ARG A 830 -5.47 10.89 -14.74
N LYS A 831 -5.89 9.69 -14.29
CA LYS A 831 -7.13 9.50 -13.51
C LYS A 831 -7.12 10.14 -12.12
N ASP A 832 -5.94 10.38 -11.56
CA ASP A 832 -5.76 10.97 -10.23
C ASP A 832 -5.62 12.51 -10.34
N ILE A 833 -5.67 13.05 -11.57
CA ILE A 833 -5.52 14.45 -11.92
C ILE A 833 -6.87 15.02 -12.39
N HIS A 834 -7.28 16.13 -11.80
CA HIS A 834 -8.45 16.89 -12.21
C HIS A 834 -8.08 17.93 -13.28
N SER A 835 -8.65 17.80 -14.47
CA SER A 835 -8.26 18.56 -15.67
C SER A 835 -8.57 20.06 -15.66
N LEU A 836 -9.16 20.58 -14.58
CA LEU A 836 -9.49 22.01 -14.46
C LEU A 836 -8.65 22.73 -13.42
N THR A 837 -8.15 22.04 -12.41
CA THR A 837 -7.64 22.66 -11.17
C THR A 837 -6.24 22.20 -10.79
N ASP A 838 -5.66 21.27 -11.54
CA ASP A 838 -4.43 20.59 -11.15
C ASP A 838 -3.25 20.97 -12.04
N PHE A 839 -2.15 21.35 -11.40
CA PHE A 839 -0.94 21.84 -12.06
C PHE A 839 0.31 21.19 -11.48
N VAL A 840 1.39 21.18 -12.25
CA VAL A 840 2.72 20.74 -11.81
C VAL A 840 3.65 21.94 -11.87
N ILE A 841 4.38 22.20 -10.78
CA ILE A 841 5.36 23.28 -10.70
C ILE A 841 6.75 22.69 -10.53
N VAL A 842 7.70 23.14 -11.35
CA VAL A 842 9.09 22.65 -11.34
C VAL A 842 10.06 23.79 -11.08
N PHE A 843 10.84 23.68 -10.00
CA PHE A 843 11.91 24.61 -9.65
C PHE A 843 13.28 24.05 -10.04
N ALA A 844 14.03 24.79 -10.86
CA ALA A 844 15.40 24.44 -11.26
C ALA A 844 16.42 25.16 -10.35
N TRP A 845 17.30 24.42 -9.68
CA TRP A 845 18.23 25.00 -8.70
C TRP A 845 19.67 24.48 -8.83
N ASP A 846 20.65 25.22 -8.29
CA ASP A 846 22.03 24.77 -8.11
C ASP A 846 22.70 25.41 -6.90
N TRP A 847 23.80 24.82 -6.46
CA TRP A 847 24.65 25.41 -5.43
C TRP A 847 25.37 26.64 -5.97
N ARG A 848 25.20 27.78 -5.30
CA ARG A 848 25.95 29.00 -5.57
C ARG A 848 26.91 29.31 -4.42
N TYR A 849 28.15 29.60 -4.78
CA TYR A 849 29.13 30.17 -3.86
C TYR A 849 28.93 31.69 -3.82
N ASP A 850 28.85 32.25 -2.62
CA ASP A 850 28.69 33.68 -2.40
C ASP A 850 29.91 34.21 -1.66
N PRO A 851 30.92 34.77 -2.36
CA PRO A 851 32.18 35.18 -1.75
C PRO A 851 32.04 36.37 -0.79
N GLU A 852 30.94 37.13 -0.87
CA GLU A 852 30.78 38.40 -0.15
C GLU A 852 30.09 38.26 1.23
N ASP A 853 29.54 37.09 1.57
CA ASP A 853 28.79 36.85 2.82
C ASP A 853 29.48 35.74 3.65
N VAL A 854 30.37 36.13 4.56
CA VAL A 854 31.41 35.29 5.23
C VAL A 854 30.85 34.32 6.29
N THR A 855 29.58 33.90 6.21
CA THR A 855 28.96 33.02 7.24
C THR A 855 28.57 31.62 6.76
N TRP A 856 28.60 31.34 5.45
CA TRP A 856 28.36 30.02 4.86
C TRP A 856 29.26 29.72 3.67
N ASP A 857 29.42 28.43 3.37
CA ASP A 857 30.20 28.01 2.21
C ASP A 857 29.34 27.97 0.92
N ARG A 858 28.07 27.51 0.98
CA ARG A 858 27.20 27.35 -0.20
C ARG A 858 25.71 27.43 0.15
N ALA A 859 24.89 28.01 -0.73
CA ALA A 859 23.42 27.98 -0.63
C ALA A 859 22.77 27.65 -1.99
N PRO A 860 21.60 26.98 -2.02
CA PRO A 860 20.88 26.76 -3.27
C PRO A 860 20.39 28.10 -3.83
N PHE A 861 20.56 28.27 -5.13
CA PHE A 861 20.00 29.36 -5.92
C PHE A 861 19.02 28.76 -6.91
N ILE A 862 17.82 29.33 -6.98
CA ILE A 862 16.76 28.81 -7.84
C ILE A 862 16.74 29.67 -9.09
N HIS A 863 17.09 29.08 -10.23
CA HIS A 863 17.26 29.77 -11.50
C HIS A 863 15.92 30.11 -12.15
N HIS A 864 15.02 29.14 -12.17
CA HIS A 864 13.76 29.23 -12.89
C HIS A 864 12.67 28.43 -12.19
N ALA A 865 11.43 28.85 -12.40
CA ALA A 865 10.22 28.14 -12.02
C ALA A 865 9.36 27.94 -13.28
N TYR A 866 8.81 26.74 -13.45
CA TYR A 866 7.98 26.38 -14.59
C TYR A 866 6.65 25.81 -14.10
N ALA A 867 5.55 26.16 -14.75
CA ALA A 867 4.23 25.60 -14.49
C ALA A 867 3.76 24.79 -15.69
N PHE A 868 3.04 23.70 -15.42
CA PHE A 868 2.41 22.87 -16.45
C PHE A 868 0.99 22.52 -16.02
N HIS A 869 0.07 22.49 -16.97
CA HIS A 869 -1.23 21.87 -16.74
C HIS A 869 -1.05 20.36 -16.56
N ALA A 870 -1.41 19.82 -15.39
CA ALA A 870 -1.02 18.47 -14.98
C ALA A 870 -1.59 17.39 -15.90
N SER A 871 -2.86 17.51 -16.33
CA SER A 871 -3.45 16.52 -17.23
C SER A 871 -2.87 16.59 -18.64
N SER A 872 -2.47 17.77 -19.12
CA SER A 872 -1.79 17.90 -20.42
C SER A 872 -0.38 17.32 -20.34
N LEU A 873 0.35 17.58 -19.25
CA LEU A 873 1.69 17.03 -19.05
C LEU A 873 1.68 15.50 -18.93
N ALA A 874 0.71 14.93 -18.20
CA ALA A 874 0.51 13.49 -18.12
C ALA A 874 0.17 12.89 -19.48
N LEU A 875 -0.66 13.57 -20.28
CA LEU A 875 -0.96 13.17 -21.66
C LEU A 875 0.31 13.14 -22.52
N LEU A 876 1.14 14.19 -22.48
CA LEU A 876 2.41 14.22 -23.21
C LEU A 876 3.33 13.07 -22.80
N ARG A 877 3.49 12.86 -21.49
CA ARG A 877 4.32 11.77 -20.93
C ARG A 877 3.84 10.42 -21.44
N ASP A 878 2.55 10.16 -21.30
CA ASP A 878 1.95 8.87 -21.65
C ASP A 878 2.05 8.63 -23.17
N TRP A 879 1.79 9.66 -23.99
CA TRP A 879 1.95 9.58 -25.44
C TRP A 879 3.39 9.35 -25.87
N TYR A 880 4.34 10.10 -25.33
CA TYR A 880 5.75 9.96 -25.71
C TYR A 880 6.31 8.62 -25.27
N TRP A 881 6.05 8.22 -24.02
CA TRP A 881 6.56 6.97 -23.47
C TRP A 881 6.01 5.77 -24.23
N LEU A 882 4.69 5.68 -24.44
CA LEU A 882 4.07 4.57 -25.18
C LEU A 882 4.58 4.44 -26.62
N ASN A 883 5.01 5.54 -27.24
CA ASN A 883 5.45 5.56 -28.63
C ASN A 883 6.99 5.64 -28.79
N CYS A 884 7.76 5.65 -27.68
CA CYS A 884 9.22 5.73 -27.68
C CYS A 884 9.82 4.85 -26.56
N PRO A 885 9.75 3.51 -26.67
CA PRO A 885 10.20 2.59 -25.62
C PRO A 885 11.72 2.67 -25.36
N PRO A 886 12.17 2.58 -24.08
CA PRO A 886 13.57 2.37 -23.71
C PRO A 886 14.22 1.17 -24.42
N ASN A 887 15.47 1.35 -24.85
CA ASN A 887 16.22 0.36 -25.64
C ASN A 887 16.52 -0.96 -24.90
N ASP A 888 16.44 -0.98 -23.58
CA ASP A 888 16.73 -2.11 -22.69
C ASP A 888 15.55 -3.08 -22.50
N LEU A 889 14.37 -2.71 -23.01
CA LEU A 889 13.18 -3.55 -23.04
C LEU A 889 13.26 -4.68 -24.09
N GLY A 890 14.13 -4.55 -25.10
CA GLY A 890 14.17 -5.48 -26.24
C GLY A 890 12.81 -5.52 -26.95
N ASN A 891 12.33 -6.70 -27.34
CA ASN A 891 10.98 -6.90 -27.91
C ASN A 891 9.88 -6.91 -26.83
N GLY A 892 10.03 -6.13 -25.76
CA GLY A 892 9.07 -6.04 -24.66
C GLY A 892 7.96 -5.03 -24.93
N LEU A 893 6.80 -5.19 -24.27
CA LEU A 893 5.73 -4.21 -24.32
C LEU A 893 5.79 -3.19 -23.20
N GLN A 894 5.23 -2.04 -23.50
CA GLN A 894 4.94 -0.97 -22.56
C GLN A 894 3.44 -0.76 -22.45
N GLY A 895 2.97 -0.40 -21.26
CA GLY A 895 1.58 -0.05 -21.05
C GLY A 895 1.33 0.56 -19.67
N PHE A 896 0.07 0.82 -19.38
CA PHE A 896 -0.40 1.25 -18.07
C PHE A 896 -1.23 0.14 -17.44
N ASP A 897 -0.88 -0.29 -16.22
CA ASP A 897 -1.86 -0.86 -15.29
C ASP A 897 -2.66 0.33 -14.72
N LEU A 898 -3.92 0.14 -14.33
CA LEU A 898 -4.74 1.16 -13.66
C LEU A 898 -4.05 1.79 -12.42
N ARG A 899 -2.92 1.27 -11.97
CA ARG A 899 -2.16 1.68 -10.79
C ARG A 899 -0.75 2.23 -11.07
N TYR A 900 -0.09 1.89 -12.18
CA TYR A 900 1.28 2.34 -12.52
C TYR A 900 1.68 1.93 -13.95
N ALA A 901 2.76 2.53 -14.48
CA ALA A 901 3.35 2.11 -15.75
C ALA A 901 4.00 0.72 -15.64
N VAL A 902 3.79 -0.13 -16.64
CA VAL A 902 4.30 -1.50 -16.66
C VAL A 902 5.17 -1.74 -17.86
N ASN A 903 6.29 -2.41 -17.64
CA ASN A 903 7.05 -3.04 -18.70
C ASN A 903 6.81 -4.55 -18.72
N CYS A 904 6.88 -5.14 -19.91
CA CYS A 904 6.78 -6.59 -20.07
C CYS A 904 8.04 -7.11 -20.75
N LYS A 905 8.96 -7.65 -19.92
CA LYS A 905 10.11 -8.41 -20.40
C LYS A 905 9.84 -9.89 -20.19
N ASP A 906 9.96 -10.65 -21.27
CA ASP A 906 9.75 -12.10 -21.35
C ASP A 906 8.47 -12.66 -20.68
N GLY A 907 7.35 -11.92 -20.82
CA GLY A 907 6.04 -12.34 -20.29
C GLY A 907 5.86 -12.02 -18.80
N THR A 908 6.88 -11.42 -18.18
CA THR A 908 6.83 -10.93 -16.81
C THR A 908 6.55 -9.43 -16.85
N TYR A 909 5.41 -9.03 -16.28
CA TYR A 909 5.09 -7.63 -16.09
C TYR A 909 5.80 -7.15 -14.82
N ASN A 910 6.70 -6.19 -14.96
CA ASN A 910 7.25 -5.48 -13.82
C ASN A 910 6.76 -4.03 -13.87
N GLU A 911 6.71 -3.39 -12.70
CA GLU A 911 6.60 -1.94 -12.65
C GLU A 911 7.83 -1.36 -13.37
N GLU A 912 7.63 -0.37 -14.25
CA GLU A 912 8.73 0.28 -14.95
C GLU A 912 9.52 1.13 -13.96
N GLU A 913 10.49 0.50 -13.29
CA GLU A 913 11.41 1.17 -12.39
C GLU A 913 12.47 1.94 -13.19
N GLY A 914 12.27 3.25 -13.33
CA GLY A 914 13.37 4.17 -13.56
C GLY A 914 13.44 4.86 -14.92
N ASN A 915 12.47 4.74 -15.82
CA ASN A 915 12.38 5.62 -17.01
C ASN A 915 11.05 6.36 -17.17
N TYR A 916 9.92 5.77 -16.75
CA TYR A 916 8.62 6.41 -16.82
C TYR A 916 8.54 7.59 -15.85
N GLY A 917 7.91 8.70 -16.27
CA GLY A 917 7.69 9.89 -15.45
C GLY A 917 8.89 10.83 -15.28
N LYS A 918 10.10 10.47 -15.73
CA LYS A 918 11.27 11.36 -15.61
C LYS A 918 11.02 12.68 -16.34
N LEU A 919 11.00 13.79 -15.59
CA LEU A 919 10.54 15.10 -16.10
C LEU A 919 11.27 15.54 -17.38
N LEU A 920 12.59 15.33 -17.50
CA LEU A 920 13.35 15.73 -18.70
C LEU A 920 13.12 14.81 -19.93
N ARG A 921 12.30 13.78 -19.80
CA ARG A 921 12.02 12.73 -20.80
C ARG A 921 10.55 12.59 -21.17
N ILE A 922 9.70 13.54 -20.75
CA ILE A 922 8.25 13.50 -20.98
C ILE A 922 7.89 13.72 -22.45
N TRP A 923 8.61 14.61 -23.16
CA TRP A 923 8.32 14.93 -24.56
C TRP A 923 9.58 15.30 -25.34
N GLN A 924 9.52 15.15 -26.67
CA GLN A 924 10.57 15.61 -27.59
C GLN A 924 9.96 16.41 -28.73
N GLU A 925 10.62 17.51 -29.08
CA GLU A 925 10.25 18.34 -30.22
C GLU A 925 10.31 17.53 -31.54
N GLY A 926 9.33 17.73 -32.41
CA GLY A 926 9.22 17.00 -33.68
C GLY A 926 8.92 15.51 -33.53
N PHE A 927 8.34 15.09 -32.40
CA PHE A 927 7.93 13.70 -32.20
C PHE A 927 6.84 13.31 -33.21
N LYS A 928 6.97 12.11 -33.79
CA LYS A 928 6.16 11.65 -34.93
C LYS A 928 4.67 11.49 -34.60
N TYR A 929 4.33 11.22 -33.35
CA TYR A 929 2.96 10.98 -32.91
C TYR A 929 2.44 12.20 -32.17
N GLU A 930 1.42 12.86 -32.71
CA GLU A 930 0.86 14.07 -32.13
C GLU A 930 -0.24 13.74 -31.10
N PRO A 931 -0.22 14.38 -29.92
CA PRO A 931 -1.28 14.23 -28.92
C PRO A 931 -2.55 14.98 -29.39
N PRO A 932 -3.72 14.68 -28.80
CA PRO A 932 -4.97 15.39 -29.09
C PRO A 932 -4.83 16.93 -29.05
N GLU A 933 -5.25 17.59 -30.12
CA GLU A 933 -5.13 19.04 -30.27
C GLU A 933 -6.07 19.78 -29.30
N SER A 934 -5.48 20.67 -28.51
CA SER A 934 -6.18 21.71 -27.75
C SER A 934 -5.21 22.83 -27.43
N ASP A 935 -5.69 24.07 -27.31
CA ASP A 935 -4.85 25.23 -27.00
C ASP A 935 -4.02 25.02 -25.72
N LEU A 936 -4.61 24.34 -24.73
CA LEU A 936 -3.95 24.02 -23.46
C LEU A 936 -2.83 22.98 -23.61
N VAL A 937 -2.99 21.99 -24.50
CA VAL A 937 -1.92 21.01 -24.81
C VAL A 937 -0.80 21.70 -25.57
N HIS A 938 -1.10 22.53 -26.57
CA HIS A 938 -0.08 23.29 -27.31
C HIS A 938 0.71 24.23 -26.40
N ARG A 939 0.03 24.97 -25.51
CA ARG A 939 0.69 25.79 -24.50
C ARG A 939 1.60 24.95 -23.59
N THR A 940 1.10 23.82 -23.10
CA THR A 940 1.91 22.92 -22.25
C THR A 940 3.13 22.36 -22.96
N ILE A 941 3.05 22.03 -24.26
CA ILE A 941 4.20 21.60 -25.06
C ILE A 941 5.24 22.72 -25.15
N ALA A 942 4.80 23.95 -25.44
CA ALA A 942 5.69 25.10 -25.53
C ALA A 942 6.41 25.37 -24.19
N ASP A 943 5.66 25.38 -23.09
CA ASP A 943 6.21 25.56 -21.74
C ASP A 943 7.19 24.42 -21.38
N TYR A 944 6.88 23.18 -21.76
CA TYR A 944 7.74 22.02 -21.50
C TYR A 944 9.07 22.07 -22.29
N LEU A 945 9.03 22.47 -23.56
CA LEU A 945 10.24 22.65 -24.37
C LEU A 945 11.10 23.82 -23.84
N ALA A 946 10.45 24.91 -23.41
CA ALA A 946 11.13 26.03 -22.75
C ALA A 946 11.81 25.58 -21.45
N PHE A 947 11.13 24.77 -20.63
CA PHE A 947 11.69 24.13 -19.43
C PHE A 947 12.94 23.30 -19.75
N LYS A 948 12.85 22.37 -20.71
CA LYS A 948 13.96 21.48 -21.06
C LYS A 948 15.18 22.28 -21.51
N ASN A 949 14.98 23.26 -22.39
CA ASN A 949 16.05 24.13 -22.89
C ASN A 949 16.64 25.00 -21.78
N GLY A 950 15.79 25.53 -20.89
CA GLY A 950 16.21 26.34 -19.74
C GLY A 950 17.07 25.56 -18.75
N VAL A 951 16.67 24.34 -18.38
CA VAL A 951 17.46 23.46 -17.49
C VAL A 951 18.82 23.13 -18.11
N ILE A 952 18.86 22.77 -19.40
CA ILE A 952 20.13 22.43 -20.08
C ILE A 952 21.08 23.63 -20.10
N LYS A 953 20.57 24.83 -20.42
CA LYS A 953 21.34 26.08 -20.45
C LYS A 953 21.83 26.46 -19.06
N ALA A 954 20.98 26.38 -18.03
CA ALA A 954 21.35 26.69 -16.64
C ALA A 954 22.46 25.76 -16.13
N GLY A 955 22.38 24.46 -16.40
CA GLY A 955 23.44 23.55 -15.97
C GLY A 955 24.75 23.74 -16.73
N LEU A 956 24.73 24.15 -18.01
CA LEU A 956 25.95 24.55 -18.70
C LEU A 956 26.58 25.80 -18.08
N ASP A 957 25.77 26.77 -17.65
CA ASP A 957 26.24 27.96 -16.94
C ASP A 957 26.92 27.59 -15.62
N THR A 958 26.28 26.74 -14.82
CA THR A 958 26.82 26.23 -13.57
C THR A 958 28.16 25.50 -13.80
N LEU A 959 28.23 24.62 -14.81
CA LEU A 959 29.46 23.90 -15.16
C LEU A 959 30.58 24.82 -15.65
N ALA A 960 30.25 25.81 -16.48
CA ALA A 960 31.20 26.77 -17.00
C ALA A 960 31.82 27.59 -15.87
N HIS A 961 31.00 28.13 -14.96
CA HIS A 961 31.51 28.90 -13.82
C HIS A 961 32.27 28.06 -12.80
N LEU A 962 31.93 26.77 -12.67
CA LEU A 962 32.63 25.87 -11.75
C LEU A 962 33.99 25.41 -12.29
N PHE A 963 34.07 25.02 -13.57
CA PHE A 963 35.23 24.28 -14.10
C PHE A 963 36.13 25.06 -15.06
N LEU A 964 35.60 26.04 -15.82
CA LEU A 964 36.44 26.80 -16.76
C LEU A 964 37.60 27.53 -16.05
N PRO A 965 37.39 28.23 -14.91
CA PRO A 965 38.49 28.91 -14.23
C PRO A 965 39.63 28.00 -13.81
N GLN A 966 39.30 26.77 -13.42
CA GLN A 966 40.28 25.78 -12.97
C GLN A 966 41.03 25.14 -14.15
N LEU A 967 40.38 24.97 -15.31
CA LEU A 967 40.97 24.37 -16.51
C LEU A 967 41.79 25.35 -17.35
N SER A 968 41.44 26.64 -17.32
CA SER A 968 42.12 27.69 -18.07
C SER A 968 43.21 28.38 -17.27
N GLU A 969 43.19 28.28 -15.93
CA GLU A 969 43.96 29.12 -15.00
C GLU A 969 43.59 30.63 -15.09
N PHE A 970 42.45 30.97 -15.70
CA PHE A 970 41.92 32.33 -15.81
C PHE A 970 40.54 32.46 -15.15
N ASN A 971 40.37 33.44 -14.26
CA ASN A 971 39.10 33.59 -13.55
C ASN A 971 37.94 34.15 -14.40
N LYS A 972 38.23 34.78 -15.54
CA LYS A 972 37.18 35.42 -16.36
C LYS A 972 36.53 34.40 -17.29
N VAL A 973 35.21 34.26 -17.18
CA VAL A 973 34.36 33.43 -18.04
C VAL A 973 33.50 34.35 -18.91
N VAL A 974 33.54 34.16 -20.23
CA VAL A 974 32.87 35.01 -21.23
C VAL A 974 31.92 34.16 -22.07
N ALA A 975 30.71 34.66 -22.34
CA ALA A 975 29.73 33.97 -23.15
C ALA A 975 30.21 33.87 -24.62
N VAL A 976 30.05 32.70 -25.21
CA VAL A 976 30.26 32.48 -26.65
C VAL A 976 28.90 32.62 -27.33
N LEU A 977 28.78 33.58 -28.24
CA LEU A 977 27.56 33.89 -28.95
C LEU A 977 27.65 33.49 -30.43
N HIS A 978 26.52 33.08 -31.00
CA HIS A 978 26.34 32.89 -32.43
C HIS A 978 24.95 33.36 -32.81
N GLU A 979 24.83 34.31 -33.75
CA GLU A 979 23.54 34.89 -34.16
C GLU A 979 22.71 35.42 -32.96
N ASN A 980 23.38 36.08 -31.99
CA ASN A 980 22.81 36.55 -30.72
C ASN A 980 22.31 35.46 -29.76
N GLU A 981 22.48 34.18 -30.07
CA GLU A 981 22.22 33.09 -29.14
C GLU A 981 23.50 32.63 -28.43
N ARG A 982 23.43 32.42 -27.12
CA ARG A 982 24.55 31.85 -26.34
C ARG A 982 24.70 30.36 -26.63
N VAL A 983 25.81 29.99 -27.26
CA VAL A 983 26.15 28.61 -27.64
C VAL A 983 27.15 27.93 -26.69
N GLY A 984 27.75 28.70 -25.78
CA GLY A 984 28.66 28.19 -24.77
C GLY A 984 29.39 29.28 -23.99
N TRP A 985 30.53 28.91 -23.41
CA TRP A 985 31.35 29.77 -22.55
C TRP A 985 32.84 29.56 -22.85
N GLN A 986 33.66 30.60 -22.68
CA GLN A 986 35.11 30.56 -22.84
C GLN A 986 35.81 31.18 -21.64
N SER A 987 36.95 30.61 -21.28
CA SER A 987 37.92 31.21 -20.37
C SER A 987 39.34 30.92 -20.87
N GLY A 988 40.14 31.96 -21.06
CA GLY A 988 41.46 31.84 -21.69
C GLY A 988 41.39 31.11 -23.03
N GLU A 989 42.21 30.08 -23.21
CA GLU A 989 42.22 29.24 -24.42
C GLU A 989 41.29 28.01 -24.36
N VAL A 990 40.43 27.91 -23.34
CA VAL A 990 39.52 26.78 -23.13
C VAL A 990 38.07 27.23 -23.34
N CYS A 991 37.30 26.51 -24.15
CA CYS A 991 35.87 26.77 -24.30
C CYS A 991 35.00 25.53 -24.07
N PHE A 992 33.82 25.77 -23.52
CA PHE A 992 32.73 24.81 -23.37
C PHE A 992 31.64 25.18 -24.38
N LEU A 993 31.20 24.22 -25.19
CA LEU A 993 30.14 24.40 -26.18
C LEU A 993 29.09 23.30 -26.00
N LEU A 994 27.82 23.63 -26.21
CA LEU A 994 26.74 22.65 -26.21
C LEU A 994 26.56 22.05 -27.61
N SER A 995 26.57 20.73 -27.74
CA SER A 995 26.51 20.04 -29.02
C SER A 995 25.22 20.32 -29.79
N SER A 996 24.09 20.47 -29.10
CA SER A 996 22.81 20.83 -29.71
C SER A 996 22.82 22.26 -30.26
N ALA A 997 23.51 23.19 -29.59
CA ALA A 997 23.66 24.57 -30.04
C ALA A 997 24.60 24.70 -31.27
N VAL A 998 25.56 23.77 -31.43
CA VAL A 998 26.46 23.67 -32.59
C VAL A 998 26.26 22.36 -33.37
N SER A 999 25.01 22.02 -33.67
CA SER A 999 24.59 20.72 -34.22
C SER A 999 25.23 20.34 -35.57
N THR A 1000 25.65 21.31 -36.38
CA THR A 1000 26.33 21.06 -37.66
C THR A 1000 27.82 21.37 -37.60
N LYS A 1001 28.63 20.57 -38.28
CA LYS A 1001 30.08 20.83 -38.43
C LYS A 1001 30.36 22.23 -39.00
N LYS A 1002 29.49 22.73 -39.87
CA LYS A 1002 29.59 24.08 -40.45
C LYS A 1002 29.41 25.15 -39.38
N LYS A 1003 28.35 25.07 -38.57
CA LYS A 1003 28.10 26.00 -37.45
C LYS A 1003 29.20 25.93 -36.40
N GLN A 1004 29.63 24.73 -36.04
CA GLN A 1004 30.73 24.51 -35.09
C GLN A 1004 32.04 25.15 -35.56
N ASN A 1005 32.45 24.91 -36.81
CA ASN A 1005 33.68 25.49 -37.36
C ASN A 1005 33.60 27.03 -37.45
N LEU A 1006 32.43 27.56 -37.80
CA LEU A 1006 32.21 29.00 -37.85
C LEU A 1006 32.36 29.64 -36.46
N VAL A 1007 31.72 29.07 -35.44
CA VAL A 1007 31.87 29.52 -34.04
C VAL A 1007 33.33 29.44 -33.60
N LEU A 1008 34.02 28.30 -33.82
CA LEU A 1008 35.40 28.13 -33.41
C LEU A 1008 36.40 29.01 -34.16
N SER A 1009 36.10 29.41 -35.40
CA SER A 1009 36.95 30.35 -36.16
C SER A 1009 36.95 31.76 -35.59
N GLN A 1010 35.95 32.11 -34.78
CA GLN A 1010 35.78 33.41 -34.14
C GLN A 1010 36.40 33.47 -32.73
N LEU A 1011 36.92 32.35 -32.22
CA LEU A 1011 37.45 32.22 -30.87
C LEU A 1011 38.95 31.92 -30.87
N THR A 1012 39.68 32.51 -29.92
CA THR A 1012 41.07 32.16 -29.64
C THR A 1012 41.12 31.02 -28.63
N VAL A 1013 41.05 29.76 -29.10
CA VAL A 1013 41.01 28.56 -28.25
C VAL A 1013 41.98 27.48 -28.71
N SER A 1014 42.58 26.75 -27.77
CA SER A 1014 43.41 25.58 -28.01
C SER A 1014 42.75 24.28 -27.53
N LYS A 1015 41.82 24.38 -26.58
CA LYS A 1015 41.02 23.25 -26.05
C LYS A 1015 39.53 23.53 -26.14
N VAL A 1016 38.77 22.55 -26.63
CA VAL A 1016 37.32 22.64 -26.80
C VAL A 1016 36.65 21.46 -26.10
N TYR A 1017 35.74 21.74 -25.18
CA TYR A 1017 34.87 20.75 -24.55
C TYR A 1017 33.48 20.84 -25.16
N LEU A 1018 33.07 19.79 -25.87
CA LEU A 1018 31.71 19.67 -26.37
C LEU A 1018 30.87 18.85 -25.40
N PHE A 1019 29.82 19.46 -24.85
CA PHE A 1019 28.86 18.83 -23.94
C PHE A 1019 27.59 18.44 -24.70
N THR A 1020 27.09 17.24 -24.42
CA THR A 1020 25.73 16.82 -24.79
C THR A 1020 24.70 17.46 -23.85
N ASP A 1021 23.41 17.37 -24.19
CA ASP A 1021 22.30 17.82 -23.33
C ASP A 1021 22.23 17.09 -21.98
N LYS A 1022 22.93 15.95 -21.85
CA LYS A 1022 23.11 15.21 -20.57
C LYS A 1022 24.49 15.43 -19.95
N TYR A 1023 25.22 16.44 -20.41
CA TYR A 1023 26.57 16.82 -19.97
C TYR A 1023 27.65 15.73 -20.07
N ALA A 1024 27.44 14.67 -20.86
CA ALA A 1024 28.55 13.87 -21.36
C ALA A 1024 29.40 14.75 -22.28
N TRP A 1025 30.72 14.70 -22.14
CA TRP A 1025 31.62 15.66 -22.74
C TRP A 1025 32.73 15.00 -23.56
N ARG A 1026 33.24 15.74 -24.53
CA ARG A 1026 34.39 15.36 -25.35
C ARG A 1026 35.38 16.51 -25.40
N GLU A 1027 36.61 16.25 -24.99
CA GLU A 1027 37.72 17.19 -25.05
C GLU A 1027 38.41 17.05 -26.41
N PHE A 1028 38.56 18.16 -27.10
CA PHE A 1028 39.29 18.27 -28.35
C PHE A 1028 40.45 19.26 -28.22
N GLU A 1029 41.54 18.93 -28.88
CA GLU A 1029 42.60 19.89 -29.20
C GLU A 1029 42.25 20.57 -30.54
N TYR A 1030 42.26 21.91 -30.55
CA TYR A 1030 41.98 22.70 -31.74
C TYR A 1030 43.27 23.33 -32.27
N LYS A 1031 43.73 22.87 -33.44
CA LYS A 1031 44.96 23.37 -34.11
C LYS A 1031 44.72 23.49 -35.61
N LYS A 1032 45.09 24.65 -36.20
CA LYS A 1032 44.99 24.93 -37.64
C LYS A 1032 43.60 24.62 -38.24
N GLY A 1033 42.53 24.99 -37.54
CA GLY A 1033 41.15 24.75 -38.00
C GLY A 1033 40.65 23.31 -37.88
N LYS A 1034 41.41 22.42 -37.22
CA LYS A 1034 41.08 20.99 -37.06
C LYS A 1034 40.93 20.62 -35.59
N LEU A 1035 39.84 19.92 -35.27
CA LEU A 1035 39.59 19.32 -33.95
C LEU A 1035 40.14 17.90 -33.90
N THR A 1036 40.96 17.61 -32.90
CA THR A 1036 41.49 16.27 -32.61
C THR A 1036 40.99 15.82 -31.26
N LEU A 1037 40.22 14.73 -31.22
CA LEU A 1037 39.66 14.19 -29.97
C LEU A 1037 40.79 13.72 -29.06
N LYS A 1038 40.77 14.15 -27.80
CA LYS A 1038 41.74 13.75 -26.76
C LYS A 1038 41.11 12.82 -25.74
N ARG A 1039 39.99 13.23 -25.15
CA ARG A 1039 39.34 12.51 -24.07
C ARG A 1039 37.82 12.60 -24.19
N THR A 1040 37.14 11.68 -23.53
CA THR A 1040 35.69 11.70 -23.39
C THR A 1040 35.30 11.35 -21.97
N GLY A 1041 34.19 11.90 -21.48
CA GLY A 1041 33.66 11.61 -20.15
C GLY A 1041 32.14 11.57 -20.14
N LYS A 1042 31.57 10.75 -19.26
CA LYS A 1042 30.11 10.59 -19.11
C LYS A 1042 29.50 11.42 -18.00
N LYS A 1043 30.31 11.95 -17.08
CA LYS A 1043 29.85 12.76 -15.94
C LYS A 1043 30.71 14.03 -15.84
N PRO A 1044 30.12 15.19 -15.55
CA PRO A 1044 30.85 16.46 -15.46
C PRO A 1044 31.80 16.53 -14.26
N LYS A 1045 31.63 15.68 -13.23
CA LYS A 1045 32.52 15.65 -12.04
C LYS A 1045 33.97 15.25 -12.33
N ARG A 1046 34.24 14.57 -13.45
CA ARG A 1046 35.59 14.10 -13.84
C ARG A 1046 36.24 15.01 -14.90
N LEU A 1047 35.80 16.28 -14.96
CA LEU A 1047 36.35 17.24 -15.93
C LEU A 1047 37.80 17.63 -15.60
N ILE A 1048 38.13 17.63 -14.30
CA ILE A 1048 39.42 18.01 -13.73
C ILE A 1048 40.09 16.77 -13.14
#